data_AF-A0A5P9FPK8-F1
#
_entry.id   AF-A0A5P9FPK8-F1
#
_cell.length_a   1.000
_cell.length_b   1.000
_cell.length_c   1.000
_cell.angle_alpha   90.00
_cell.angle_beta   90.00
_cell.angle_gamma   90.00
#
_symmetry.space_group_name_H-M   'P 1'
#
loop_
_entity.id
_entity.type
_entity.pdbx_description
1 polymer ?
#
loop_
_entity_poly.entity_id
_entity_poly.type
_entity_poly.pdbx_seq_one_letter_code
_entity_poly.pdbx_strand_id
1 'polypeptide(L)'
;MALSRWEKEIVQSYIAHWRRSCPTELANQLRSLDRKWRSTRHMRRVCAVALILADLLDQDWLVTAEKGDIYVVPSELRTDVEFDPRKHKERLRRSLRKGRDKQVQEPSVRSFLNSMERGGVLSLIDSGADLLKELQARPHTVESLAEVIDPEVVVCARDVTDDVTGLNSLDVWRYFRHTWSLEYRPTPGRTMPIIIRNRARPNRPVIGIALLASPVMRLLQRDAWFGWSADALRQGRQDETQSVKQWLAQAMAVLENAISGIRYDDLISAEAVKKPTKDDIILLERKAAGADALRARLLEEVHSGEESTYLTRGAVKEALPETDWLEASSDPLFIKKRAEVLVSLLDAKRSLMSVSRKKLSREALLEFLDKREGDRFLTTIARERLKLAVSSQLMDVAICGAIPPYNQLIGGKLVTLLLTSKEIQNAYRTRYGGQASIIASQMAGRPVVKEAELTCLTTSSLYGNAGSSQYNRLRLSGEDHPELSNDISWQRIGKTRGFGSVHLSNATVECLRDASVDFHGARRINSRFGEGTNPRMRQIREGLEALGIESDRVLAHSTPRILYGCKLTGTNSAKAISKAWIRRWLIGRVGRDDLAARLLPLGPKSVSDELASDGEGQFVLPLEDGTVHSRSSSASAGTH
;
A
#
# COMPACT_ATOMS: atom_id res chain seq x y z
N MET A 1 -11.13 25.18 -12.32
CA MET A 1 -11.98 24.19 -13.02
C MET A 1 -12.17 24.60 -14.47
N ALA A 2 -11.80 23.73 -15.40
CA ALA A 2 -11.99 23.85 -16.86
C ALA A 2 -13.41 23.44 -17.30
N LEU A 3 -14.41 23.84 -16.51
CA LEU A 3 -15.83 23.73 -16.85
C LEU A 3 -16.27 25.03 -17.53
N SER A 4 -17.10 24.91 -18.57
CA SER A 4 -17.83 26.03 -19.16
C SER A 4 -18.78 26.65 -18.13
N ARG A 5 -19.24 27.87 -18.41
CA ARG A 5 -20.19 28.59 -17.53
C ARG A 5 -21.45 27.76 -17.26
N TRP A 6 -22.01 27.15 -18.30
CA TRP A 6 -23.21 26.33 -18.21
C TRP A 6 -23.00 25.04 -17.40
N GLU A 7 -21.88 24.35 -17.60
CA GLU A 7 -21.53 23.15 -16.82
C GLU A 7 -21.40 23.47 -15.31
N LYS A 8 -20.83 24.65 -14.97
CA LYS A 8 -20.76 25.11 -13.58
C LYS A 8 -22.14 25.37 -12.99
N GLU A 9 -23.02 26.04 -13.73
CA GLU A 9 -24.38 26.36 -13.30
C GLU A 9 -25.20 25.10 -12.99
N ILE A 10 -25.03 24.02 -13.76
CA ILE A 10 -25.67 22.72 -13.49
C ILE A 10 -25.26 22.18 -12.11
N VAL A 11 -23.95 22.05 -11.88
CA VAL A 11 -23.43 21.48 -10.61
C VAL A 11 -23.82 22.36 -9.42
N GLN A 12 -23.74 23.68 -9.58
CA GLN A 12 -24.08 24.63 -8.52
C GLN A 12 -25.56 24.59 -8.16
N SER A 13 -26.44 24.51 -9.15
CA SER A 13 -27.89 24.42 -8.94
C SER A 13 -28.26 23.16 -8.17
N TYR A 14 -27.61 22.03 -8.48
CA TYR A 14 -27.76 20.79 -7.71
C TYR A 14 -27.30 20.96 -6.25
N ILE A 15 -26.12 21.55 -6.02
CA ILE A 15 -25.60 21.78 -4.66
C ILE A 15 -26.52 22.70 -3.87
N ALA A 16 -26.92 23.84 -4.44
CA ALA A 16 -27.74 24.83 -3.76
C ALA A 16 -29.14 24.31 -3.41
N HIS A 17 -29.77 23.56 -4.32
CA HIS A 17 -31.09 22.96 -4.09
C HIS A 17 -31.04 21.89 -3.00
N TRP A 18 -30.23 20.84 -3.18
CA TRP A 18 -30.23 19.70 -2.28
C TRP A 18 -29.67 20.02 -0.90
N ARG A 19 -28.73 20.97 -0.80
CA ARG A 19 -28.25 21.44 0.51
C ARG A 19 -29.32 22.19 1.31
N ARG A 20 -30.30 22.82 0.66
CA ARG A 20 -31.42 23.47 1.35
C ARG A 20 -32.55 22.48 1.65
N SER A 21 -32.87 21.61 0.70
CA SER A 21 -34.01 20.70 0.80
C SER A 21 -33.71 19.45 1.63
N CYS A 22 -32.59 18.78 1.39
CA CYS A 22 -32.22 17.53 2.07
C CYS A 22 -30.69 17.31 2.01
N PRO A 23 -29.92 17.92 2.94
CA PRO A 23 -28.45 17.87 2.91
C PRO A 23 -27.87 16.44 2.90
N THR A 24 -28.55 15.49 3.54
CA THR A 24 -28.14 14.09 3.64
C THR A 24 -28.18 13.37 2.29
N GLU A 25 -29.04 13.79 1.36
CA GLU A 25 -29.18 13.19 0.03
C GLU A 25 -28.26 13.81 -1.04
N LEU A 26 -27.58 14.92 -0.73
CA LEU A 26 -26.78 15.66 -1.72
C LEU A 26 -25.75 14.76 -2.43
N ALA A 27 -25.05 13.89 -1.70
CA ALA A 27 -24.06 12.99 -2.29
C ALA A 27 -24.69 11.97 -3.26
N ASN A 28 -25.87 11.42 -2.91
CA ASN A 28 -26.60 10.48 -3.78
C ASN A 28 -27.12 11.16 -5.05
N GLN A 29 -27.55 12.42 -4.91
CA GLN A 29 -28.09 13.21 -6.01
C GLN A 29 -27.01 13.65 -6.98
N LEU A 30 -25.82 14.04 -6.49
CA LEU A 30 -24.65 14.26 -7.33
C LEU A 30 -24.25 13.02 -8.12
N ARG A 31 -24.30 11.82 -7.49
CA ARG A 31 -24.06 10.54 -8.19
C ARG A 31 -25.12 10.22 -9.24
N SER A 32 -26.34 10.72 -9.08
CA SER A 32 -27.39 10.54 -10.09
C SER A 32 -27.04 11.18 -11.43
N LEU A 33 -26.19 12.23 -11.44
CA LEU A 33 -25.74 12.89 -12.66
C LEU A 33 -24.88 11.96 -13.52
N ASP A 34 -24.02 11.15 -12.91
CA ASP A 34 -23.27 10.11 -13.63
C ASP A 34 -24.22 9.09 -14.27
N ARG A 35 -25.17 8.54 -13.50
CA ARG A 35 -26.17 7.60 -14.03
C ARG A 35 -26.98 8.17 -15.20
N LYS A 36 -27.29 9.47 -15.17
CA LYS A 36 -28.08 10.14 -16.21
C LYS A 36 -27.28 10.47 -17.47
N TRP A 37 -26.02 10.90 -17.32
CA TRP A 37 -25.29 11.57 -18.40
C TRP A 37 -23.92 10.97 -18.74
N ARG A 38 -23.52 9.83 -18.17
CA ARG A 38 -22.22 9.19 -18.45
C ARG A 38 -21.95 8.92 -19.93
N SER A 39 -22.99 8.54 -20.69
CA SER A 39 -22.90 8.30 -22.14
C SER A 39 -22.78 9.58 -22.97
N THR A 40 -23.13 10.73 -22.39
CA THR A 40 -23.13 12.02 -23.07
C THR A 40 -21.74 12.66 -23.04
N ARG A 41 -21.01 12.62 -24.16
CA ARG A 41 -19.59 13.05 -24.24
C ARG A 41 -19.32 14.45 -23.65
N HIS A 42 -20.17 15.43 -23.95
CA HIS A 42 -20.01 16.81 -23.45
C HIS A 42 -20.38 16.98 -21.97
N MET A 43 -20.93 15.95 -21.31
CA MET A 43 -21.27 15.97 -19.88
C MET A 43 -20.28 15.21 -19.00
N ARG A 44 -19.31 14.52 -19.57
CA ARG A 44 -18.35 13.70 -18.81
C ARG A 44 -17.59 14.50 -17.75
N ARG A 45 -17.26 15.75 -18.04
CA ARG A 45 -16.59 16.65 -17.08
C ARG A 45 -17.50 16.99 -15.90
N VAL A 46 -18.78 17.24 -16.16
CA VAL A 46 -19.81 17.45 -15.13
C VAL A 46 -19.95 16.20 -14.26
N CYS A 47 -20.06 15.02 -14.87
CA CYS A 47 -20.13 13.74 -14.14
C CYS A 47 -18.88 13.54 -13.26
N ALA A 48 -17.68 13.77 -13.80
CA ALA A 48 -16.45 13.64 -13.04
C ALA A 48 -16.40 14.59 -11.82
N VAL A 49 -16.76 15.86 -12.00
CA VAL A 49 -16.81 16.84 -10.91
C VAL A 49 -17.87 16.47 -9.88
N ALA A 50 -19.08 16.08 -10.31
CA ALA A 50 -20.15 15.66 -9.41
C ALA A 50 -19.76 14.44 -8.56
N LEU A 51 -19.10 13.45 -9.17
CA LEU A 51 -18.60 12.27 -8.47
C LEU A 51 -17.49 12.60 -7.47
N ILE A 52 -16.56 13.50 -7.82
CA ILE A 52 -15.54 14.00 -6.88
C ILE A 52 -16.22 14.63 -5.67
N LEU A 53 -17.19 15.53 -5.88
CA LEU A 53 -17.88 16.21 -4.79
C LEU A 53 -18.68 15.25 -3.91
N ALA A 54 -19.35 14.25 -4.51
CA ALA A 54 -20.07 13.21 -3.77
C ALA A 54 -19.14 12.37 -2.89
N ASP A 55 -17.96 12.03 -3.40
CA ASP A 55 -16.95 11.28 -2.66
C ASP A 55 -16.34 12.11 -1.52
N LEU A 56 -16.12 13.41 -1.72
CA LEU A 56 -15.66 14.33 -0.66
C LEU A 56 -16.72 14.51 0.43
N LEU A 57 -18.01 14.65 0.06
CA LEU A 57 -19.12 14.68 1.03
C LEU A 57 -19.18 13.41 1.88
N ASP A 58 -18.90 12.25 1.30
CA ASP A 58 -18.83 10.98 2.04
C ASP A 58 -17.66 10.94 3.06
N GLN A 59 -16.66 11.80 2.89
CA GLN A 59 -15.57 12.04 3.85
C GLN A 59 -15.87 13.19 4.82
N ASP A 60 -17.11 13.68 4.90
CA ASP A 60 -17.51 14.79 5.77
C ASP A 60 -16.84 16.13 5.41
N TRP A 61 -16.43 16.28 4.15
CA TRP A 61 -15.99 17.56 3.62
C TRP A 61 -17.21 18.47 3.44
N LEU A 62 -17.03 19.75 3.76
CA LEU A 62 -18.04 20.74 3.48
C LEU A 62 -17.98 21.11 2.00
N VAL A 63 -19.10 20.99 1.28
CA VAL A 63 -19.22 21.43 -0.12
C VAL A 63 -20.27 22.53 -0.23
N THR A 64 -19.87 23.77 -0.55
CA THR A 64 -20.77 24.90 -0.80
C THR A 64 -20.65 25.39 -2.24
N ALA A 65 -21.68 26.08 -2.71
CA ALA A 65 -21.67 26.80 -3.98
C ALA A 65 -22.15 28.24 -3.73
N GLU A 66 -21.30 29.22 -4.01
CA GLU A 66 -21.60 30.65 -3.82
C GLU A 66 -20.98 31.48 -4.94
N LYS A 67 -21.70 32.50 -5.43
CA LYS A 67 -21.22 33.50 -6.40
C LYS A 67 -20.52 32.95 -7.66
N GLY A 68 -20.92 31.76 -8.12
CA GLY A 68 -20.33 31.14 -9.31
C GLY A 68 -19.10 30.27 -9.04
N ASP A 69 -18.73 30.08 -7.78
CA ASP A 69 -17.66 29.18 -7.35
C ASP A 69 -18.16 28.02 -6.48
N ILE A 70 -17.40 26.93 -6.47
CA ILE A 70 -17.62 25.76 -5.60
C ILE A 70 -16.49 25.73 -4.59
N TYR A 71 -16.83 25.74 -3.30
CA TYR A 71 -15.87 25.67 -2.21
C TYR A 71 -15.95 24.30 -1.55
N VAL A 72 -14.78 23.73 -1.29
CA VAL A 72 -14.63 22.45 -0.60
C VAL A 72 -13.71 22.65 0.61
N VAL A 73 -14.16 22.27 1.79
CA VAL A 73 -13.39 22.41 3.04
C VAL A 73 -13.23 21.04 3.70
N PRO A 74 -11.99 20.56 3.90
CA PRO A 74 -11.72 19.33 4.65
C PRO A 74 -12.27 19.40 6.08
N SER A 75 -12.68 18.25 6.62
CA SER A 75 -13.23 18.16 7.98
C SER A 75 -12.28 18.69 9.06
N GLU A 76 -10.97 18.58 8.89
CA GLU A 76 -9.98 19.04 9.87
C GLU A 76 -9.76 20.56 9.89
N LEU A 77 -10.18 21.27 8.84
CA LEU A 77 -10.10 22.73 8.75
C LEU A 77 -11.42 23.41 9.13
N ARG A 78 -12.44 22.61 9.48
CA ARG A 78 -13.74 23.08 9.94
C ARG A 78 -13.63 23.60 11.36
N THR A 79 -13.91 24.88 11.55
CA THR A 79 -13.97 25.53 12.87
C THR A 79 -15.33 25.38 13.54
N ASP A 80 -16.33 24.86 12.83
CA ASP A 80 -17.70 24.68 13.30
C ASP A 80 -17.91 23.39 14.11
N VAL A 81 -16.87 22.58 14.32
CA VAL A 81 -16.96 21.29 15.02
C VAL A 81 -15.81 21.12 16.02
N GLU A 82 -16.14 20.84 17.28
CA GLU A 82 -15.14 20.50 18.30
C GLU A 82 -14.49 19.12 18.02
N PHE A 83 -13.17 19.03 18.16
CA PHE A 83 -12.42 17.80 17.86
C PHE A 83 -12.50 16.79 19.02
N ASP A 84 -13.33 15.75 18.85
CA ASP A 84 -13.35 14.57 19.72
C ASP A 84 -12.66 13.37 19.02
N PRO A 85 -11.57 12.80 19.59
CA PRO A 85 -10.86 11.65 19.01
C PRO A 85 -11.73 10.40 18.81
N ARG A 86 -12.70 10.13 19.70
CA ARG A 86 -13.58 8.95 19.60
C ARG A 86 -14.58 9.13 18.48
N LYS A 87 -15.29 10.27 18.46
CA LYS A 87 -16.21 10.61 17.36
C LYS A 87 -15.48 10.68 16.02
N HIS A 88 -14.27 11.24 15.97
CA HIS A 88 -13.45 11.26 14.76
C HIS A 88 -13.10 9.85 14.28
N LYS A 89 -12.71 8.93 15.19
CA LYS A 89 -12.44 7.52 14.85
C LYS A 89 -13.67 6.82 14.27
N GLU A 90 -14.83 7.00 14.89
CA GLU A 90 -16.09 6.41 14.44
C GLU A 90 -16.51 6.96 13.08
N ARG A 91 -16.37 8.28 12.86
CA ARG A 91 -16.59 8.93 11.56
C ARG A 91 -15.70 8.33 10.47
N LEU A 92 -14.38 8.27 10.70
CA LEU A 92 -13.44 7.65 9.76
C LEU A 92 -13.79 6.20 9.48
N ARG A 93 -14.10 5.41 10.53
CA ARG A 93 -14.49 4.01 10.36
C ARG A 93 -15.74 3.86 9.51
N ARG A 94 -16.76 4.70 9.72
CA ARG A 94 -18.01 4.70 8.94
C ARG A 94 -17.74 5.02 7.46
N SER A 95 -16.94 6.05 7.20
CA SER A 95 -16.52 6.42 5.84
C SER A 95 -15.80 5.26 5.12
N LEU A 96 -14.83 4.64 5.78
CA LEU A 96 -14.09 3.51 5.19
C LEU A 96 -15.01 2.31 4.92
N ARG A 97 -15.96 2.03 5.84
CA ARG A 97 -16.92 0.93 5.69
C ARG A 97 -17.80 1.10 4.45
N LYS A 98 -18.22 2.31 4.07
CA LYS A 98 -18.99 2.53 2.83
C LYS A 98 -18.32 1.91 1.59
N GLY A 99 -17.00 2.02 1.47
CA GLY A 99 -16.23 1.42 0.37
C GLY A 99 -16.20 -0.11 0.46
N ARG A 100 -15.97 -0.65 1.67
CA ARG A 100 -16.01 -2.10 1.92
C ARG A 100 -17.38 -2.69 1.66
N ASP A 101 -18.44 -2.08 2.17
CA ASP A 101 -19.81 -2.58 2.09
C ASP A 101 -20.24 -2.66 0.62
N LYS A 102 -19.98 -1.60 -0.17
CA LYS A 102 -20.17 -1.63 -1.64
C LYS A 102 -19.45 -2.80 -2.30
N GLN A 103 -18.18 -3.04 -1.94
CA GLN A 103 -17.40 -4.14 -2.49
C GLN A 103 -17.97 -5.51 -2.10
N VAL A 104 -18.41 -5.69 -0.85
CA VAL A 104 -18.99 -6.96 -0.38
C VAL A 104 -20.32 -7.27 -1.08
N GLN A 105 -21.06 -6.25 -1.53
CA GLN A 105 -22.29 -6.42 -2.32
C GLN A 105 -22.04 -6.67 -3.81
N GLU A 106 -20.80 -6.57 -4.32
CA GLU A 106 -20.52 -6.89 -5.73
C GLU A 106 -20.84 -8.37 -6.01
N PRO A 107 -21.52 -8.71 -7.12
CA PRO A 107 -21.94 -10.10 -7.40
C PRO A 107 -20.79 -11.12 -7.38
N SER A 108 -19.62 -10.73 -7.89
CA SER A 108 -18.42 -11.57 -7.90
C SER A 108 -17.87 -11.81 -6.49
N VAL A 109 -17.92 -10.79 -5.61
CA VAL A 109 -17.47 -10.90 -4.22
C VAL A 109 -18.47 -11.69 -3.40
N ARG A 110 -19.78 -11.44 -3.53
CA ARG A 110 -20.85 -12.26 -2.93
C ARG A 110 -20.69 -13.73 -3.31
N SER A 111 -20.51 -14.04 -4.60
CA SER A 111 -20.31 -15.41 -5.07
C SER A 111 -19.07 -16.05 -4.46
N PHE A 112 -17.97 -15.30 -4.34
CA PHE A 112 -16.75 -15.75 -3.68
C PHE A 112 -16.98 -16.08 -2.20
N LEU A 113 -17.59 -15.16 -1.44
CA LEU A 113 -17.88 -15.35 -0.01
C LEU A 113 -18.77 -16.58 0.22
N ASN A 114 -19.87 -16.71 -0.55
CA ASN A 114 -20.78 -17.85 -0.46
C ASN A 114 -20.09 -19.18 -0.84
N SER A 115 -19.14 -19.15 -1.78
CA SER A 115 -18.34 -20.33 -2.12
C SER A 115 -17.42 -20.74 -0.97
N MET A 116 -16.79 -19.77 -0.30
CA MET A 116 -15.88 -20.02 0.83
C MET A 116 -16.64 -20.58 2.04
N GLU A 117 -17.82 -20.04 2.34
CA GLU A 117 -18.67 -20.52 3.45
C GLU A 117 -19.19 -21.93 3.21
N ARG A 118 -19.68 -22.24 2.00
CA ARG A 118 -20.03 -23.62 1.61
C ARG A 118 -18.83 -24.56 1.64
N GLY A 119 -17.64 -24.05 1.33
CA GLY A 119 -16.37 -24.78 1.42
C GLY A 119 -15.83 -24.97 2.84
N GLY A 120 -16.56 -24.52 3.87
CA GLY A 120 -16.21 -24.78 5.27
C GLY A 120 -15.25 -23.77 5.89
N VAL A 121 -15.01 -22.60 5.30
CA VAL A 121 -14.11 -21.57 5.87
C VAL A 121 -14.51 -21.15 7.29
N LEU A 122 -15.80 -21.23 7.61
CA LEU A 122 -16.35 -20.91 8.93
C LEU A 122 -15.83 -21.83 10.04
N SER A 123 -15.40 -23.05 9.71
CA SER A 123 -14.75 -23.97 10.65
C SER A 123 -13.38 -23.47 11.16
N LEU A 124 -12.81 -22.47 10.46
CA LEU A 124 -11.55 -21.83 10.83
C LEU A 124 -11.75 -20.63 11.77
N ILE A 125 -12.97 -20.42 12.28
CA ILE A 125 -13.32 -19.36 13.23
C ILE A 125 -13.59 -20.00 14.58
N ASP A 126 -12.87 -19.55 15.61
CA ASP A 126 -13.06 -20.07 16.96
C ASP A 126 -14.39 -19.60 17.56
N SER A 127 -14.95 -20.41 18.45
CA SER A 127 -16.12 -20.06 19.24
C SER A 127 -15.68 -19.25 20.45
N GLY A 128 -16.22 -18.04 20.61
CA GLY A 128 -15.91 -17.20 21.76
C GLY A 128 -16.34 -17.82 23.09
N ALA A 129 -17.44 -18.59 23.09
CA ALA A 129 -17.91 -19.33 24.25
C ALA A 129 -16.96 -20.47 24.64
N ASP A 130 -16.53 -21.29 23.66
CA ASP A 130 -15.61 -22.40 23.92
C ASP A 130 -14.23 -21.91 24.32
N LEU A 131 -13.75 -20.83 23.67
CA LEU A 131 -12.48 -20.21 24.01
C LEU A 131 -12.52 -19.63 25.44
N LEU A 132 -13.62 -18.98 25.83
CA LEU A 132 -13.78 -18.46 27.19
C LEU A 132 -13.76 -19.59 28.23
N LYS A 133 -14.46 -20.70 27.97
CA LYS A 133 -14.48 -21.87 28.85
C LYS A 133 -13.08 -22.42 29.10
N GLU A 134 -12.29 -22.58 28.04
CA GLU A 134 -10.92 -23.10 28.13
C GLU A 134 -9.97 -22.14 28.86
N LEU A 135 -10.15 -20.82 28.69
CA LEU A 135 -9.37 -19.80 29.40
C LEU A 135 -9.69 -19.79 30.90
N GLN A 136 -10.96 -19.96 31.28
CA GLN A 136 -11.42 -19.96 32.67
C GLN A 136 -11.10 -21.26 33.42
N ALA A 137 -11.08 -22.40 32.71
CA ALA A 137 -10.79 -23.70 33.30
C ALA A 137 -9.32 -23.88 33.72
N ARG A 138 -8.46 -22.91 33.41
CA ARG A 138 -7.01 -23.02 33.48
C ARG A 138 -6.40 -21.93 34.36
N PRO A 139 -5.33 -22.21 35.12
CA PRO A 139 -4.57 -21.18 35.81
C PRO A 139 -4.07 -20.11 34.82
N HIS A 140 -4.08 -18.86 35.24
CA HIS A 140 -3.60 -17.73 34.42
C HIS A 140 -2.06 -17.62 34.46
N THR A 141 -1.38 -18.71 34.12
CA THR A 141 0.08 -18.78 33.97
C THR A 141 0.47 -18.81 32.49
N VAL A 142 1.75 -18.55 32.17
CA VAL A 142 2.22 -18.53 30.78
C VAL A 142 2.10 -19.91 30.15
N GLU A 143 2.47 -20.95 30.89
CA GLU A 143 2.48 -22.34 30.44
C GLU A 143 1.07 -22.83 30.14
N SER A 144 0.15 -22.61 31.08
CA SER A 144 -1.25 -23.01 30.98
C SER A 144 -1.98 -22.28 29.85
N LEU A 145 -1.79 -20.97 29.70
CA LEU A 145 -2.43 -20.22 28.61
C LEU A 145 -1.81 -20.51 27.24
N ALA A 146 -0.55 -20.94 27.18
CA ALA A 146 0.09 -21.39 25.94
C ALA A 146 -0.51 -22.71 25.42
N GLU A 147 -1.14 -23.51 26.28
CA GLU A 147 -1.92 -24.70 25.87
C GLU A 147 -3.30 -24.34 25.29
N VAL A 148 -3.74 -23.09 25.41
CA VAL A 148 -4.99 -22.60 24.81
C VAL A 148 -4.72 -21.79 23.55
N ILE A 149 -3.63 -21.02 23.55
CA ILE A 149 -3.22 -20.16 22.46
C ILE A 149 -1.78 -20.48 22.10
N ASP A 150 -1.59 -21.30 21.07
CA ASP A 150 -0.30 -21.66 20.46
C ASP A 150 -0.25 -21.15 19.01
N PRO A 151 0.24 -19.91 18.78
CA PRO A 151 0.21 -19.29 17.47
C PRO A 151 1.19 -19.92 16.47
N GLU A 152 0.71 -20.14 15.25
CA GLU A 152 1.49 -20.59 14.10
C GLU A 152 1.44 -19.58 12.97
N VAL A 153 2.59 -19.34 12.34
CA VAL A 153 2.72 -18.49 11.16
C VAL A 153 2.55 -19.35 9.91
N VAL A 154 1.57 -19.01 9.07
CA VAL A 154 1.35 -19.63 7.76
C VAL A 154 1.45 -18.57 6.66
N VAL A 155 2.38 -18.75 5.72
CA VAL A 155 2.50 -17.87 4.55
C VAL A 155 1.61 -18.38 3.43
N CYS A 156 0.72 -17.53 2.93
CA CYS A 156 -0.24 -17.91 1.90
C CYS A 156 0.39 -17.83 0.51
N ALA A 157 0.05 -18.80 -0.33
CA ALA A 157 0.41 -18.83 -1.74
C ALA A 157 -0.69 -19.54 -2.55
N ARG A 158 -0.66 -19.37 -3.88
CA ARG A 158 -1.69 -19.92 -4.78
C ARG A 158 -1.64 -21.45 -4.88
N ASP A 159 -0.49 -22.01 -4.64
CA ASP A 159 -0.17 -23.44 -4.64
C ASP A 159 -0.28 -24.07 -3.24
N VAL A 160 -0.62 -23.29 -2.21
CA VAL A 160 -0.75 -23.76 -0.84
C VAL A 160 -2.23 -23.88 -0.47
N THR A 161 -2.67 -25.10 -0.19
CA THR A 161 -4.00 -25.42 0.33
C THR A 161 -4.00 -25.51 1.85
N ASP A 162 -5.10 -25.08 2.44
CA ASP A 162 -5.43 -25.31 3.83
C ASP A 162 -5.69 -26.79 4.07
N ASP A 163 -5.01 -27.36 5.06
CA ASP A 163 -5.04 -28.78 5.38
C ASP A 163 -6.25 -29.19 6.22
N VAL A 164 -7.04 -28.23 6.73
CA VAL A 164 -8.29 -28.48 7.46
C VAL A 164 -9.49 -28.47 6.53
N THR A 165 -9.58 -27.49 5.63
CA THR A 165 -10.74 -27.27 4.74
C THR A 165 -10.50 -27.69 3.29
N GLY A 166 -9.24 -27.90 2.88
CA GLY A 166 -8.88 -28.09 1.47
C GLY A 166 -8.94 -26.81 0.62
N LEU A 167 -9.33 -25.67 1.20
CA LEU A 167 -9.45 -24.40 0.49
C LEU A 167 -8.07 -23.80 0.19
N ASN A 168 -7.98 -22.95 -0.83
CA ASN A 168 -6.75 -22.23 -1.11
C ASN A 168 -6.38 -21.27 0.05
N SER A 169 -5.15 -21.31 0.54
CA SER A 169 -4.71 -20.47 1.66
C SER A 169 -4.83 -18.97 1.37
N LEU A 170 -4.63 -18.54 0.12
CA LEU A 170 -4.81 -17.16 -0.29
C LEU A 170 -6.29 -16.75 -0.26
N ASP A 171 -7.19 -17.65 -0.62
CA ASP A 171 -8.63 -17.40 -0.57
C ASP A 171 -9.15 -17.39 0.87
N VAL A 172 -8.63 -18.24 1.76
CA VAL A 172 -8.89 -18.15 3.20
C VAL A 172 -8.47 -16.78 3.72
N TRP A 173 -7.27 -16.33 3.39
CA TRP A 173 -6.79 -14.99 3.76
C TRP A 173 -7.70 -13.88 3.21
N ARG A 174 -8.15 -13.99 1.95
CA ARG A 174 -9.05 -13.02 1.30
C ARG A 174 -10.41 -12.96 1.97
N TYR A 175 -11.00 -14.10 2.34
CA TYR A 175 -12.25 -14.17 3.08
C TYR A 175 -12.17 -13.33 4.37
N PHE A 176 -11.17 -13.60 5.21
CA PHE A 176 -10.96 -12.83 6.43
C PHE A 176 -10.66 -11.36 6.17
N ARG A 177 -10.00 -11.02 5.06
CA ARG A 177 -9.74 -9.63 4.69
C ARG A 177 -11.02 -8.84 4.43
N HIS A 178 -12.12 -9.45 3.99
CA HIS A 178 -13.39 -8.75 3.77
C HIS A 178 -14.10 -8.33 5.07
N THR A 179 -13.70 -8.88 6.22
CA THR A 179 -14.27 -8.51 7.54
C THR A 179 -13.81 -7.13 8.04
N TRP A 180 -12.84 -6.49 7.39
CA TRP A 180 -12.22 -5.25 7.89
C TRP A 180 -12.80 -3.98 7.29
N SER A 181 -12.72 -2.88 8.03
CA SER A 181 -13.35 -1.61 7.64
C SER A 181 -12.88 -0.98 6.33
N LEU A 182 -11.69 -1.31 5.83
CA LEU A 182 -11.16 -0.73 4.60
C LEU A 182 -11.39 -1.68 3.43
N GLU A 183 -11.87 -1.16 2.29
CA GLU A 183 -11.98 -1.91 1.03
C GLU A 183 -10.70 -2.68 0.70
N TYR A 184 -10.83 -3.92 0.21
CA TYR A 184 -9.69 -4.70 -0.24
C TYR A 184 -9.28 -4.27 -1.65
N ARG A 185 -8.05 -3.77 -1.78
CA ARG A 185 -7.45 -3.43 -3.08
C ARG A 185 -6.12 -4.15 -3.25
N PRO A 186 -5.84 -4.75 -4.42
CA PRO A 186 -4.54 -5.35 -4.69
C PRO A 186 -3.41 -4.32 -4.51
N THR A 187 -2.32 -4.73 -3.86
CA THR A 187 -1.15 -3.88 -3.68
C THR A 187 -0.09 -4.26 -4.72
N PRO A 188 0.40 -3.32 -5.54
CA PRO A 188 1.42 -3.62 -6.54
C PRO A 188 2.77 -3.94 -5.89
N GLY A 189 3.58 -4.73 -6.59
CA GLY A 189 4.92 -5.13 -6.14
C GLY A 189 4.90 -6.38 -5.27
N ARG A 190 5.95 -6.55 -4.45
CA ARG A 190 6.11 -7.70 -3.55
C ARG A 190 5.00 -7.70 -2.50
N THR A 191 4.37 -8.86 -2.35
CA THR A 191 3.31 -9.10 -1.37
C THR A 191 3.48 -10.50 -0.76
N MET A 192 3.35 -10.58 0.56
CA MET A 192 3.40 -11.83 1.33
C MET A 192 2.24 -11.83 2.32
N PRO A 193 1.08 -12.38 1.90
CA PRO A 193 -0.08 -12.58 2.77
C PRO A 193 0.21 -13.67 3.79
N ILE A 194 -0.21 -13.45 5.04
CA ILE A 194 0.11 -14.31 6.17
C ILE A 194 -1.16 -14.53 6.99
N ILE A 195 -1.37 -15.77 7.43
CA ILE A 195 -2.38 -16.17 8.40
C ILE A 195 -1.65 -16.58 9.68
N ILE A 196 -2.13 -16.12 10.83
CA ILE A 196 -1.73 -16.63 12.14
C ILE A 196 -2.82 -17.59 12.62
N ARG A 197 -2.49 -18.86 12.81
CA ARG A 197 -3.42 -19.90 13.29
C ARG A 197 -3.17 -20.24 14.74
N ASN A 198 -4.16 -20.82 15.42
CA ASN A 198 -3.99 -21.35 16.77
C ASN A 198 -3.89 -22.89 16.75
N ARG A 199 -2.68 -23.45 16.91
CA ARG A 199 -2.45 -24.90 16.92
C ARG A 199 -3.15 -25.64 18.05
N ALA A 200 -3.38 -24.95 19.17
CA ALA A 200 -3.91 -25.55 20.38
C ALA A 200 -5.43 -25.87 20.31
N ARG A 201 -6.11 -25.46 19.24
CA ARG A 201 -7.57 -25.55 19.13
C ARG A 201 -7.98 -26.43 17.95
N PRO A 202 -9.13 -27.11 18.02
CA PRO A 202 -9.68 -27.88 16.89
C PRO A 202 -9.75 -27.03 15.62
N ASN A 203 -9.45 -27.62 14.46
CA ASN A 203 -9.44 -26.95 13.14
C ASN A 203 -8.43 -25.79 13.00
N ARG A 204 -7.58 -25.57 14.01
CA ARG A 204 -6.56 -24.52 14.04
C ARG A 204 -7.11 -23.16 13.60
N PRO A 205 -8.03 -22.55 14.34
CA PRO A 205 -8.74 -21.36 13.92
C PRO A 205 -7.77 -20.18 13.71
N VAL A 206 -8.20 -19.23 12.89
CA VAL A 206 -7.42 -18.05 12.54
C VAL A 206 -7.45 -17.04 13.69
N ILE A 207 -6.28 -16.78 14.29
CA ILE A 207 -6.06 -15.71 15.27
C ILE A 207 -6.11 -14.35 14.57
N GLY A 208 -5.49 -14.26 13.40
CA GLY A 208 -5.34 -13.00 12.68
C GLY A 208 -4.71 -13.16 11.31
N ILE A 209 -4.74 -12.08 10.55
CA ILE A 209 -4.12 -12.02 9.23
C ILE A 209 -3.19 -10.81 9.13
N ALA A 210 -2.20 -10.92 8.26
CA ALA A 210 -1.30 -9.84 7.93
C ALA A 210 -0.91 -9.84 6.44
N LEU A 211 -0.39 -8.70 5.96
CA LEU A 211 0.23 -8.55 4.66
C LEU A 211 1.52 -7.76 4.83
N LEU A 212 2.65 -8.39 4.47
CA LEU A 212 3.86 -7.64 4.16
C LEU A 212 3.79 -7.23 2.69
N ALA A 213 3.90 -5.94 2.41
CA ALA A 213 3.91 -5.38 1.06
C ALA A 213 5.15 -4.52 0.82
N SER A 214 5.46 -4.29 -0.45
CA SER A 214 6.52 -3.35 -0.83
C SER A 214 6.27 -1.98 -0.20
N PRO A 215 7.29 -1.37 0.42
CA PRO A 215 7.07 -0.17 1.19
C PRO A 215 6.78 1.02 0.30
N VAL A 216 5.99 1.97 0.81
CA VAL A 216 5.70 3.22 0.09
C VAL A 216 6.99 4.02 -0.07
N MET A 217 7.31 4.41 -1.30
CA MET A 217 8.50 5.23 -1.58
C MET A 217 8.33 6.66 -1.07
N ARG A 218 9.45 7.30 -0.68
CA ARG A 218 9.53 8.72 -0.30
C ARG A 218 8.62 9.10 0.87
N LEU A 219 8.83 8.41 1.99
CA LEU A 219 8.10 8.67 3.23
C LEU A 219 9.04 9.41 4.18
N LEU A 220 9.12 10.74 4.03
CA LEU A 220 10.17 11.60 4.63
C LEU A 220 10.50 11.26 6.09
N GLN A 221 9.49 11.08 6.95
CA GLN A 221 9.69 10.79 8.37
C GLN A 221 10.34 9.42 8.63
N ARG A 222 9.97 8.40 7.84
CA ARG A 222 10.59 7.08 7.90
C ARG A 222 12.02 7.14 7.35
N ASP A 223 12.18 7.79 6.21
CA ASP A 223 13.48 7.88 5.54
C ASP A 223 14.48 8.64 6.44
N ALA A 224 14.02 9.68 7.16
CA ALA A 224 14.78 10.37 8.19
C ALA A 224 15.12 9.48 9.41
N TRP A 225 14.18 8.63 9.87
CA TRP A 225 14.44 7.68 10.97
C TRP A 225 15.55 6.66 10.65
N PHE A 226 15.69 6.29 9.38
CA PHE A 226 16.82 5.46 8.92
C PHE A 226 18.11 6.24 8.67
N GLY A 227 18.08 7.57 8.73
CA GLY A 227 19.21 8.42 8.35
C GLY A 227 19.44 8.52 6.84
N TRP A 228 18.40 8.27 6.03
CA TRP A 228 18.44 8.31 4.56
C TRP A 228 17.74 9.54 3.98
N SER A 229 17.83 10.67 4.68
CA SER A 229 17.46 11.98 4.13
C SER A 229 18.72 12.82 3.90
N ALA A 230 18.64 13.79 2.98
CA ALA A 230 19.73 14.74 2.76
C ALA A 230 20.10 15.45 4.07
N ASP A 231 19.11 15.84 4.86
CA ASP A 231 19.32 16.48 6.17
C ASP A 231 20.01 15.57 7.18
N ALA A 232 19.63 14.29 7.27
CA ALA A 232 20.28 13.36 8.19
C ALA A 232 21.73 13.08 7.76
N LEU A 233 22.00 12.97 6.46
CA LEU A 233 23.36 12.83 5.94
C LEU A 233 24.20 14.08 6.20
N ARG A 234 23.60 15.28 6.13
CA ARG A 234 24.23 16.56 6.44
C ARG A 234 24.56 16.67 7.93
N GLN A 235 23.61 16.38 8.81
CA GLN A 235 23.81 16.40 10.28
C GLN A 235 24.87 15.40 10.74
N GLY A 236 24.88 14.19 10.16
CA GLY A 236 25.91 13.19 10.46
C GLY A 236 27.35 13.60 10.06
N ARG A 237 27.55 14.73 9.36
CA ARG A 237 28.88 15.31 9.09
C ARG A 237 29.35 16.29 10.15
N GLN A 238 28.45 16.77 11.01
CA GLN A 238 28.82 17.63 12.13
C GLN A 238 29.51 16.85 13.25
N ASP A 239 29.43 15.51 13.23
CA ASP A 239 30.20 14.64 14.10
C ASP A 239 31.69 14.66 13.73
N GLU A 240 32.52 15.08 14.68
CA GLU A 240 33.97 15.26 14.49
C GLU A 240 34.73 13.93 14.42
N THR A 241 34.12 12.84 14.89
CA THR A 241 34.77 11.53 15.01
C THR A 241 34.99 10.81 13.66
N GLN A 242 34.25 11.18 12.62
CA GLN A 242 34.34 10.51 11.32
C GLN A 242 35.38 11.16 10.39
N SER A 243 36.30 10.35 9.85
CA SER A 243 37.28 10.80 8.85
C SER A 243 36.60 11.25 7.54
N VAL A 244 36.91 12.48 7.11
CA VAL A 244 36.47 13.05 5.81
C VAL A 244 36.81 12.12 4.64
N LYS A 245 38.01 11.54 4.66
CA LYS A 245 38.49 10.61 3.63
C LYS A 245 37.62 9.35 3.55
N GLN A 246 37.30 8.75 4.69
CA GLN A 246 36.46 7.55 4.74
C GLN A 246 35.05 7.84 4.24
N TRP A 247 34.49 9.00 4.58
CA TRP A 247 33.15 9.33 4.11
C TRP A 247 33.09 9.57 2.60
N LEU A 248 34.04 10.33 2.04
CA LEU A 248 34.12 10.55 0.60
C LEU A 248 34.26 9.21 -0.14
N ALA A 249 35.07 8.28 0.38
CA ALA A 249 35.19 6.93 -0.16
C ALA A 249 33.87 6.16 -0.09
N GLN A 250 33.16 6.20 1.05
CA GLN A 250 31.84 5.56 1.19
C GLN A 250 30.81 6.14 0.23
N ALA A 251 30.79 7.47 0.05
CA ALA A 251 29.85 8.12 -0.85
C ALA A 251 30.17 7.82 -2.32
N MET A 252 31.45 7.79 -2.69
CA MET A 252 31.88 7.37 -4.02
C MET A 252 31.50 5.91 -4.29
N ALA A 253 31.72 5.00 -3.32
CA ALA A 253 31.33 3.59 -3.45
C ALA A 253 29.81 3.41 -3.66
N VAL A 254 28.97 4.24 -3.01
CA VAL A 254 27.52 4.25 -3.25
C VAL A 254 27.21 4.64 -4.70
N LEU A 255 27.86 5.68 -5.23
CA LEU A 255 27.66 6.12 -6.62
C LEU A 255 28.14 5.06 -7.61
N GLU A 256 29.34 4.50 -7.41
CA GLU A 256 29.92 3.49 -8.29
C GLU A 256 29.08 2.21 -8.33
N ASN A 257 28.59 1.75 -7.18
CA ASN A 257 27.66 0.62 -7.12
C ASN A 257 26.32 0.93 -7.81
N ALA A 258 25.78 2.14 -7.66
CA ALA A 258 24.56 2.53 -8.34
C ALA A 258 24.74 2.61 -9.87
N ILE A 259 25.88 3.11 -10.35
CA ILE A 259 26.22 3.22 -11.78
C ILE A 259 26.44 1.82 -12.39
N SER A 260 27.12 0.90 -11.69
CA SER A 260 27.38 -0.46 -12.20
C SER A 260 26.11 -1.33 -12.38
N GLY A 261 25.02 -0.93 -11.71
CA GLY A 261 23.68 -1.49 -11.88
C GLY A 261 22.89 -0.91 -13.06
N ILE A 262 23.52 -0.10 -13.91
CA ILE A 262 22.86 0.54 -15.06
C ILE A 262 23.63 0.25 -16.34
N ARG A 263 22.92 -0.24 -17.36
CA ARG A 263 23.43 -0.34 -18.73
C ARG A 263 23.62 1.07 -19.30
N TYR A 264 24.79 1.37 -19.86
CA TYR A 264 25.09 2.71 -20.37
C TYR A 264 25.76 2.72 -21.76
N ASP A 265 26.09 1.56 -22.34
CA ASP A 265 26.83 1.41 -23.61
C ASP A 265 26.13 2.07 -24.82
N ASP A 266 24.80 2.16 -24.81
CA ASP A 266 23.97 2.80 -25.83
C ASP A 266 23.64 4.27 -25.52
N LEU A 267 24.05 4.77 -24.36
CA LEU A 267 23.76 6.11 -23.86
C LEU A 267 24.98 7.03 -23.84
N ILE A 268 26.11 6.52 -23.36
CA ILE A 268 27.31 7.32 -23.07
C ILE A 268 28.60 6.46 -23.06
N SER A 269 29.74 7.08 -23.32
CA SER A 269 31.04 6.37 -23.37
C SER A 269 31.55 5.98 -21.98
N ALA A 270 32.36 4.91 -21.91
CA ALA A 270 32.98 4.47 -20.67
C ALA A 270 33.94 5.51 -20.05
N GLU A 271 34.59 6.35 -20.86
CA GLU A 271 35.45 7.44 -20.35
C GLU A 271 34.62 8.54 -19.67
N ALA A 272 33.47 8.90 -20.26
CA ALA A 272 32.55 9.85 -19.65
C ALA A 272 31.93 9.33 -18.34
N VAL A 273 31.73 8.02 -18.19
CA VAL A 273 31.33 7.42 -16.90
C VAL A 273 32.45 7.52 -15.84
N LYS A 274 33.71 7.37 -16.26
CA LYS A 274 34.88 7.50 -15.36
C LYS A 274 35.07 8.96 -14.93
N LYS A 275 35.00 9.90 -15.86
CA LYS A 275 35.23 11.34 -15.65
C LYS A 275 34.12 12.18 -16.31
N PRO A 276 32.95 12.27 -15.67
CA PRO A 276 31.81 12.98 -16.25
C PRO A 276 32.03 14.48 -16.38
N THR A 277 31.65 15.03 -17.53
CA THR A 277 31.65 16.47 -17.84
C THR A 277 30.22 17.05 -17.79
N LYS A 278 30.04 18.36 -18.01
CA LYS A 278 28.70 18.95 -18.14
C LYS A 278 28.01 18.55 -19.46
N ASP A 279 28.78 18.42 -20.54
CA ASP A 279 28.25 18.06 -21.86
C ASP A 279 27.70 16.63 -21.87
N ASP A 280 28.34 15.73 -21.13
CA ASP A 280 27.87 14.36 -20.87
C ASP A 280 26.48 14.33 -20.22
N ILE A 281 26.24 15.23 -19.25
CA ILE A 281 24.94 15.35 -18.59
C ILE A 281 23.87 15.83 -19.58
N ILE A 282 24.19 16.86 -20.38
CA ILE A 282 23.28 17.39 -21.41
C ILE A 282 22.97 16.33 -22.47
N LEU A 283 23.96 15.52 -22.87
CA LEU A 283 23.76 14.41 -23.80
C LEU A 283 22.74 13.40 -23.25
N LEU A 284 22.88 13.00 -21.98
CA LEU A 284 21.94 12.08 -21.35
C LEU A 284 20.53 12.68 -21.19
N GLU A 285 20.41 13.97 -20.87
CA GLU A 285 19.12 14.67 -20.84
C GLU A 285 18.43 14.64 -22.21
N ARG A 286 19.18 14.86 -23.30
CA ARG A 286 18.66 14.74 -24.68
C ARG A 286 18.22 13.32 -25.01
N LYS A 287 18.98 12.30 -24.60
CA LYS A 287 18.60 10.88 -24.76
C LYS A 287 17.30 10.55 -24.02
N ALA A 288 17.14 11.06 -22.79
CA ALA A 288 15.92 10.88 -22.01
C ALA A 288 14.70 11.53 -22.70
N ALA A 289 14.85 12.77 -23.17
CA ALA A 289 13.79 13.49 -23.88
C ALA A 289 13.38 12.81 -25.19
N GLY A 290 14.36 12.33 -25.98
CA GLY A 290 14.10 11.61 -27.22
C GLY A 290 13.32 10.31 -27.00
N ALA A 291 13.68 9.55 -25.96
CA ALA A 291 12.97 8.32 -25.60
C ALA A 291 11.53 8.58 -25.12
N ASP A 292 11.29 9.69 -24.41
CA ASP A 292 9.95 10.10 -23.98
C ASP A 292 9.06 10.49 -25.17
N ALA A 293 9.61 11.27 -26.12
CA ALA A 293 8.92 11.67 -27.34
C ALA A 293 8.54 10.47 -28.21
N LEU A 294 9.47 9.53 -28.40
CA LEU A 294 9.20 8.27 -29.11
C LEU A 294 8.08 7.48 -28.45
N ARG A 295 8.11 7.37 -27.12
CA ARG A 295 7.05 6.68 -26.37
C ARG A 295 5.69 7.36 -26.52
N ALA A 296 5.63 8.69 -26.46
CA ALA A 296 4.38 9.43 -26.61
C ALA A 296 3.74 9.16 -27.99
N ARG A 297 4.54 9.24 -29.05
CA ARG A 297 4.10 8.92 -30.42
C ARG A 297 3.57 7.49 -30.55
N LEU A 298 4.30 6.50 -30.02
CA LEU A 298 3.87 5.10 -30.03
C LEU A 298 2.53 4.90 -29.30
N LEU A 299 2.23 5.67 -28.25
CA LEU A 299 0.95 5.58 -27.53
C LEU A 299 -0.22 6.19 -28.32
N GLU A 300 0.03 7.24 -29.10
CA GLU A 300 -0.96 7.84 -30.00
C GLU A 300 -1.31 6.89 -31.16
N GLU A 301 -0.30 6.25 -31.77
CA GLU A 301 -0.48 5.25 -32.84
C GLU A 301 -1.31 4.03 -32.36
N VAL A 302 -1.10 3.57 -31.13
CA VAL A 302 -1.91 2.49 -30.53
C VAL A 302 -3.35 2.91 -30.27
N HIS A 303 -3.58 4.18 -29.90
CA HIS A 303 -4.92 4.69 -29.66
C HIS A 303 -5.72 4.83 -30.96
N SER A 304 -5.06 5.10 -32.09
CA SER A 304 -5.70 5.36 -33.38
C SER A 304 -6.10 4.12 -34.18
N GLY A 305 -5.77 2.90 -33.75
CA GLY A 305 -6.32 1.68 -34.36
C GLY A 305 -5.49 0.40 -34.31
N GLU A 306 -4.26 0.42 -33.77
CA GLU A 306 -3.42 -0.79 -33.66
C GLU A 306 -3.37 -1.32 -32.22
N GLU A 307 -3.85 -2.55 -31.98
CA GLU A 307 -3.73 -3.23 -30.69
C GLU A 307 -2.27 -3.67 -30.40
N SER A 308 -1.42 -2.74 -29.99
CA SER A 308 -0.11 -3.11 -29.44
C SER A 308 -0.20 -3.43 -27.95
N THR A 309 -0.37 -4.70 -27.64
CA THR A 309 -0.37 -5.23 -26.25
C THR A 309 0.95 -4.99 -25.50
N TYR A 310 2.09 -4.85 -26.18
CA TYR A 310 3.41 -4.66 -25.54
C TYR A 310 3.58 -3.25 -24.96
N LEU A 311 3.06 -2.21 -25.63
CA LEU A 311 3.11 -0.82 -25.15
C LEU A 311 2.26 -0.62 -23.88
N THR A 312 1.16 -1.37 -23.76
CA THR A 312 0.25 -1.28 -22.60
C THR A 312 0.71 -2.11 -21.40
N ARG A 313 1.31 -3.29 -21.63
CA ARG A 313 1.63 -4.26 -20.54
C ARG A 313 3.13 -4.34 -20.22
N GLY A 314 3.99 -3.94 -21.14
CA GLY A 314 5.44 -4.04 -21.04
C GLY A 314 6.00 -5.39 -21.51
N ALA A 315 7.24 -5.35 -22.01
CA ALA A 315 7.92 -6.51 -22.62
C ALA A 315 8.19 -7.66 -21.61
N VAL A 316 8.50 -7.34 -20.36
CA VAL A 316 8.82 -8.34 -19.32
C VAL A 316 7.83 -8.24 -18.17
N LYS A 317 7.06 -9.30 -17.93
CA LYS A 317 6.11 -9.42 -16.80
C LYS A 317 6.66 -10.28 -15.67
N GLU A 318 7.43 -11.30 -16.02
CA GLU A 318 8.02 -12.28 -15.12
C GLU A 318 9.47 -12.50 -15.52
N ALA A 319 10.32 -12.80 -14.53
CA ALA A 319 11.73 -13.05 -14.76
C ALA A 319 11.95 -14.54 -15.08
N LEU A 320 11.76 -14.90 -16.35
CA LEU A 320 11.99 -16.27 -16.84
C LEU A 320 13.47 -16.48 -17.19
N PRO A 321 14.01 -17.71 -17.12
CA PRO A 321 15.42 -18.00 -17.44
C PRO A 321 15.87 -17.49 -18.82
N GLU A 322 15.00 -17.56 -19.82
CA GLU A 322 15.21 -17.17 -21.21
C GLU A 322 14.97 -15.68 -21.50
N THR A 323 14.70 -14.86 -20.48
CA THR A 323 14.40 -13.44 -20.66
C THR A 323 15.59 -12.70 -21.26
N ASP A 324 15.42 -12.09 -22.44
CA ASP A 324 16.41 -11.18 -23.02
C ASP A 324 16.38 -9.82 -22.30
N TRP A 325 17.25 -9.68 -21.30
CA TRP A 325 17.39 -8.44 -20.55
C TRP A 325 18.01 -7.30 -21.36
N LEU A 326 18.78 -7.61 -22.40
CA LEU A 326 19.43 -6.61 -23.24
C LEU A 326 18.40 -5.93 -24.12
N GLU A 327 17.56 -6.70 -24.80
CA GLU A 327 16.42 -6.20 -25.57
C GLU A 327 15.44 -5.44 -24.67
N ALA A 328 15.08 -6.02 -23.52
CA ALA A 328 14.16 -5.40 -22.57
C ALA A 328 14.69 -4.06 -21.99
N SER A 329 16.01 -3.84 -21.99
CA SER A 329 16.67 -2.59 -21.58
C SER A 329 16.64 -1.50 -22.65
N SER A 330 16.44 -1.89 -23.91
CA SER A 330 16.33 -1.01 -25.07
C SER A 330 14.92 -0.44 -25.28
N ASP A 331 13.95 -0.83 -24.45
CA ASP A 331 12.60 -0.23 -24.49
C ASP A 331 12.67 1.29 -24.17
N PRO A 332 11.92 2.15 -24.88
CA PRO A 332 11.95 3.60 -24.65
C PRO A 332 11.74 4.03 -23.19
N LEU A 333 10.90 3.31 -22.43
CA LEU A 333 10.72 3.56 -20.99
C LEU A 333 12.00 3.36 -20.20
N PHE A 334 12.78 2.33 -20.52
CA PHE A 334 14.01 2.00 -19.81
C PHE A 334 15.20 2.81 -20.31
N ILE A 335 15.26 3.17 -21.60
CA ILE A 335 16.22 4.18 -22.10
C ILE A 335 16.05 5.49 -21.33
N LYS A 336 14.82 6.01 -21.24
CA LYS A 336 14.52 7.24 -20.47
C LYS A 336 15.00 7.13 -19.03
N LYS A 337 14.59 6.08 -18.32
CA LYS A 337 14.96 5.88 -16.91
C LYS A 337 16.46 5.74 -16.70
N ARG A 338 17.15 4.95 -17.52
CA ARG A 338 18.60 4.75 -17.42
C ARG A 338 19.31 6.10 -17.61
N ALA A 339 18.92 6.87 -18.62
CA ALA A 339 19.45 8.21 -18.87
C ALA A 339 19.20 9.18 -17.69
N GLU A 340 17.96 9.28 -17.18
CA GLU A 340 17.61 10.16 -16.05
C GLU A 340 18.36 9.79 -14.75
N VAL A 341 18.51 8.49 -14.48
CA VAL A 341 19.26 8.03 -13.31
C VAL A 341 20.75 8.32 -13.49
N LEU A 342 21.32 8.08 -14.67
CA LEU A 342 22.72 8.40 -14.96
C LEU A 342 23.00 9.90 -14.88
N VAL A 343 22.09 10.78 -15.33
CA VAL A 343 22.19 12.23 -15.14
C VAL A 343 22.41 12.56 -13.67
N SER A 344 21.56 12.02 -12.79
CA SER A 344 21.66 12.26 -11.35
C SER A 344 22.99 11.74 -10.76
N LEU A 345 23.38 10.51 -11.12
CA LEU A 345 24.54 9.82 -10.56
C LEU A 345 25.86 10.42 -11.04
N LEU A 346 25.98 10.71 -12.34
CA LEU A 346 27.18 11.28 -12.93
C LEU A 346 27.36 12.75 -12.55
N ASP A 347 26.28 13.53 -12.40
CA ASP A 347 26.39 14.91 -11.89
C ASP A 347 26.82 14.92 -10.41
N ALA A 348 26.30 14.00 -9.60
CA ALA A 348 26.75 13.80 -8.23
C ALA A 348 28.22 13.38 -8.16
N LYS A 349 28.66 12.43 -9.00
CA LYS A 349 30.06 11.98 -9.09
C LYS A 349 30.98 13.12 -9.52
N ARG A 350 30.62 13.87 -10.57
CA ARG A 350 31.34 15.06 -11.05
C ARG A 350 31.53 16.08 -9.94
N SER A 351 30.47 16.38 -9.21
CA SER A 351 30.46 17.34 -8.10
C SER A 351 31.38 16.88 -6.97
N LEU A 352 31.32 15.61 -6.58
CA LEU A 352 32.18 15.03 -5.55
C LEU A 352 33.67 15.06 -5.94
N MET A 353 33.99 14.71 -7.19
CA MET A 353 35.37 14.73 -7.71
C MET A 353 35.97 16.14 -7.66
N SER A 354 35.14 17.19 -7.82
CA SER A 354 35.60 18.58 -7.73
C SER A 354 36.11 18.94 -6.31
N VAL A 355 35.46 18.41 -5.28
CA VAL A 355 35.85 18.60 -3.86
C VAL A 355 37.16 17.87 -3.57
N SER A 356 37.29 16.62 -4.02
CA SER A 356 38.53 15.84 -3.79
C SER A 356 39.79 16.47 -4.41
N ARG A 357 39.64 17.33 -5.44
CA ARG A 357 40.76 18.06 -6.06
C ARG A 357 41.15 19.31 -5.28
N LYS A 358 40.20 19.97 -4.62
CA LYS A 358 40.40 21.20 -3.84
C LYS A 358 40.64 20.84 -2.37
N LYS A 359 41.83 20.29 -2.03
CA LYS A 359 42.31 19.95 -0.67
C LYS A 359 41.26 19.26 0.23
N LEU A 360 41.42 17.95 0.49
CA LEU A 360 40.54 17.20 1.42
C LEU A 360 40.59 17.77 2.86
N SER A 361 39.74 18.74 3.16
CA SER A 361 39.52 19.29 4.50
C SER A 361 38.04 19.19 4.87
N ARG A 362 37.74 19.25 6.17
CA ARG A 362 36.35 19.23 6.67
C ARG A 362 35.61 20.48 6.23
N GLU A 363 36.29 21.62 6.27
CA GLU A 363 35.76 22.94 5.91
C GLU A 363 35.34 22.97 4.44
N ALA A 364 36.20 22.48 3.54
CA ALA A 364 35.90 22.39 2.11
C ALA A 364 34.71 21.47 1.83
N LEU A 365 34.57 20.38 2.59
CA LEU A 365 33.42 19.48 2.49
C LEU A 365 32.14 20.17 2.98
N LEU A 366 32.15 20.80 4.16
CA LEU A 366 30.96 21.48 4.70
C LEU A 366 30.51 22.62 3.78
N GLU A 367 31.44 23.43 3.27
CA GLU A 367 31.15 24.49 2.30
C GLU A 367 30.52 23.94 1.01
N PHE A 368 30.95 22.75 0.55
CA PHE A 368 30.32 22.07 -0.59
C PHE A 368 28.88 21.64 -0.26
N LEU A 369 28.64 21.06 0.92
CA LEU A 369 27.33 20.55 1.33
C LEU A 369 26.27 21.64 1.55
N ASP A 370 26.70 22.88 1.77
CA ASP A 370 25.84 24.06 1.89
C ASP A 370 25.46 24.67 0.53
N LYS A 371 26.14 24.28 -0.55
CA LYS A 371 25.81 24.71 -1.92
C LYS A 371 24.68 23.88 -2.51
N ARG A 372 23.99 24.44 -3.53
CA ARG A 372 22.97 23.73 -4.33
C ARG A 372 23.48 22.42 -4.96
N GLU A 373 24.78 22.36 -5.24
CA GLU A 373 25.44 21.17 -5.79
C GLU A 373 25.60 20.08 -4.71
N GLY A 374 25.97 20.47 -3.49
CA GLY A 374 26.03 19.59 -2.34
C GLY A 374 24.65 19.03 -1.95
N ASP A 375 23.60 19.85 -2.01
CA ASP A 375 22.25 19.39 -1.71
C ASP A 375 21.73 18.35 -2.73
N ARG A 376 21.99 18.56 -4.02
CA ARG A 376 21.70 17.58 -5.08
C ARG A 376 22.52 16.29 -4.90
N PHE A 377 23.79 16.42 -4.52
CA PHE A 377 24.65 15.29 -4.19
C PHE A 377 24.08 14.48 -3.02
N LEU A 378 23.76 15.12 -1.89
CA LEU A 378 23.21 14.47 -0.70
C LEU A 378 21.87 13.79 -1.00
N THR A 379 21.01 14.45 -1.77
CA THR A 379 19.73 13.90 -2.21
C THR A 379 19.93 12.63 -3.06
N THR A 380 20.93 12.64 -3.94
CA THR A 380 21.27 11.47 -4.77
C THR A 380 21.79 10.31 -3.91
N ILE A 381 22.72 10.57 -2.99
CA ILE A 381 23.24 9.55 -2.07
C ILE A 381 22.13 8.98 -1.18
N ALA A 382 21.28 9.83 -0.61
CA ALA A 382 20.13 9.45 0.19
C ALA A 382 19.18 8.54 -0.60
N ARG A 383 18.87 8.91 -1.85
CA ARG A 383 18.02 8.12 -2.76
C ARG A 383 18.59 6.74 -3.04
N GLU A 384 19.89 6.63 -3.33
CA GLU A 384 20.49 5.32 -3.64
C GLU A 384 20.60 4.42 -2.40
N ARG A 385 20.88 4.99 -1.20
CA ARG A 385 20.82 4.25 0.06
C ARG A 385 19.41 3.73 0.35
N LEU A 386 18.39 4.59 0.20
CA LEU A 386 16.99 4.22 0.38
C LEU A 386 16.56 3.11 -0.60
N LYS A 387 16.99 3.19 -1.86
CA LYS A 387 16.68 2.20 -2.91
C LYS A 387 17.17 0.80 -2.54
N LEU A 388 18.38 0.68 -1.99
CA LEU A 388 18.92 -0.61 -1.54
C LEU A 388 18.00 -1.21 -0.48
N ALA A 389 17.71 -0.45 0.58
CA ALA A 389 16.90 -0.91 1.70
C ALA A 389 15.45 -1.24 1.31
N VAL A 390 14.76 -0.33 0.59
CA VAL A 390 13.38 -0.55 0.13
C VAL A 390 13.27 -1.79 -0.76
N SER A 391 14.31 -2.10 -1.54
CA SER A 391 14.24 -3.19 -2.50
C SER A 391 14.49 -4.58 -1.95
N SER A 392 15.04 -4.71 -0.74
CA SER A 392 15.51 -6.00 -0.19
C SER A 392 15.29 -6.15 1.32
N GLN A 393 15.37 -5.05 2.08
CA GLN A 393 15.49 -5.08 3.55
C GLN A 393 14.27 -4.58 4.31
N LEU A 394 13.42 -3.80 3.64
CA LEU A 394 12.27 -3.14 4.24
C LEU A 394 10.97 -3.63 3.61
N MET A 395 9.99 -3.95 4.46
CA MET A 395 8.61 -4.20 4.05
C MET A 395 7.64 -3.37 4.90
N ASP A 396 6.55 -2.91 4.28
CA ASP A 396 5.45 -2.30 4.99
C ASP A 396 4.45 -3.38 5.44
N VAL A 397 4.03 -3.33 6.70
CA VAL A 397 2.87 -4.05 7.19
C VAL A 397 1.63 -3.30 6.71
N ALA A 398 1.09 -3.72 5.57
CA ALA A 398 -0.04 -3.08 4.91
C ALA A 398 -1.40 -3.48 5.52
N ILE A 399 -1.49 -4.71 6.01
CA ILE A 399 -2.66 -5.33 6.64
C ILE A 399 -2.14 -6.04 7.89
N CYS A 400 -2.77 -5.84 9.04
CA CYS A 400 -2.43 -6.53 10.27
C CYS A 400 -3.56 -6.38 11.29
N GLY A 401 -4.08 -7.50 11.78
CA GLY A 401 -5.18 -7.48 12.74
C GLY A 401 -5.60 -8.87 13.14
N ALA A 402 -6.23 -8.97 14.30
CA ALA A 402 -6.86 -10.20 14.77
C ALA A 402 -8.29 -10.33 14.27
N ILE A 403 -8.72 -11.56 14.10
CA ILE A 403 -10.10 -11.94 13.75
C ILE A 403 -10.87 -12.26 15.02
N PRO A 404 -12.20 -12.04 15.07
CA PRO A 404 -13.03 -12.55 16.16
C PRO A 404 -12.82 -14.07 16.36
N PRO A 405 -12.76 -14.56 17.62
CA PRO A 405 -12.88 -13.83 18.87
C PRO A 405 -11.55 -13.25 19.43
N TYR A 406 -10.40 -13.57 18.82
CA TYR A 406 -9.06 -13.20 19.29
C TYR A 406 -8.79 -11.69 19.34
N ASN A 407 -9.56 -10.88 18.59
CA ASN A 407 -9.53 -9.43 18.69
C ASN A 407 -9.86 -8.92 20.11
N GLN A 408 -10.68 -9.66 20.88
CA GLN A 408 -10.98 -9.33 22.29
C GLN A 408 -9.84 -9.70 23.24
N LEU A 409 -8.92 -10.57 22.81
CA LEU A 409 -7.77 -11.04 23.58
C LEU A 409 -6.49 -10.25 23.29
N ILE A 410 -6.58 -9.06 22.67
CA ILE A 410 -5.40 -8.27 22.26
C ILE A 410 -4.58 -9.03 21.18
N GLY A 411 -5.22 -9.91 20.41
CA GLY A 411 -4.57 -10.67 19.34
C GLY A 411 -3.94 -9.79 18.27
N GLY A 412 -4.42 -8.56 18.06
CA GLY A 412 -3.81 -7.63 17.11
C GLY A 412 -2.35 -7.31 17.46
N LYS A 413 -2.00 -7.23 18.76
CA LYS A 413 -0.60 -7.06 19.19
C LYS A 413 0.22 -8.32 18.95
N LEU A 414 -0.36 -9.49 19.23
CA LEU A 414 0.28 -10.78 18.97
C LEU A 414 0.64 -10.92 17.49
N VAL A 415 -0.32 -10.70 16.59
CA VAL A 415 -0.10 -10.79 15.14
C VAL A 415 1.03 -9.86 14.71
N THR A 416 1.05 -8.61 15.19
CA THR A 416 2.13 -7.66 14.87
C THR A 416 3.49 -8.10 15.39
N LEU A 417 3.57 -8.66 16.60
CA LEU A 417 4.82 -9.17 17.15
C LEU A 417 5.30 -10.40 16.40
N LEU A 418 4.40 -11.31 16.01
CA LEU A 418 4.77 -12.50 15.24
C LEU A 418 5.35 -12.16 13.86
N LEU A 419 5.07 -10.98 13.30
CA LEU A 419 5.72 -10.50 12.09
C LEU A 419 7.24 -10.28 12.24
N THR A 420 7.75 -10.14 13.47
CA THR A 420 9.18 -9.99 13.74
C THR A 420 9.89 -11.33 13.98
N SER A 421 9.17 -12.45 13.82
CA SER A 421 9.68 -13.79 14.10
C SER A 421 10.70 -14.29 13.07
N LYS A 422 11.52 -15.25 13.47
CA LYS A 422 12.46 -15.98 12.60
C LYS A 422 11.74 -16.64 11.42
N GLU A 423 10.55 -17.19 11.67
CA GLU A 423 9.70 -17.86 10.70
C GLU A 423 9.34 -16.92 9.53
N ILE A 424 9.01 -15.66 9.84
CA ILE A 424 8.71 -14.63 8.83
C ILE A 424 9.96 -14.23 8.04
N GLN A 425 11.09 -14.03 8.73
CA GLN A 425 12.35 -13.70 8.06
C GLN A 425 12.80 -14.82 7.11
N ASN A 426 12.65 -16.08 7.54
CA ASN A 426 12.94 -17.25 6.72
C ASN A 426 12.00 -17.35 5.52
N ALA A 427 10.69 -17.21 5.73
CA ALA A 427 9.73 -17.26 4.65
C ALA A 427 9.94 -16.14 3.62
N TYR A 428 10.32 -14.94 4.07
CA TYR A 428 10.71 -13.84 3.19
C TYR A 428 11.94 -14.19 2.35
N ARG A 429 12.99 -14.76 2.98
CA ARG A 429 14.21 -15.18 2.28
C ARG A 429 13.93 -16.27 1.24
N THR A 430 13.12 -17.26 1.58
CA THR A 430 12.70 -18.32 0.65
C THR A 430 11.90 -17.77 -0.53
N ARG A 431 10.97 -16.84 -0.25
CA ARG A 431 10.06 -16.30 -1.28
C ARG A 431 10.75 -15.37 -2.28
N TYR A 432 11.70 -14.56 -1.82
CA TYR A 432 12.32 -13.50 -2.65
C TYR A 432 13.80 -13.73 -2.94
N GLY A 433 14.44 -14.71 -2.30
CA GLY A 433 15.82 -15.09 -2.57
C GLY A 433 15.98 -15.72 -3.95
N GLY A 434 17.12 -15.47 -4.60
CA GLY A 434 17.48 -16.10 -5.88
C GLY A 434 16.74 -15.60 -7.12
N GLN A 435 15.65 -14.82 -6.98
CA GLN A 435 14.90 -14.30 -8.12
C GLN A 435 15.52 -13.04 -8.72
N ALA A 436 15.60 -12.98 -10.05
CA ALA A 436 16.03 -11.77 -10.75
C ALA A 436 14.98 -10.67 -10.60
N SER A 437 15.42 -9.48 -10.18
CA SER A 437 14.57 -8.31 -10.05
C SER A 437 14.31 -7.73 -11.43
N ILE A 438 13.07 -7.82 -11.92
CA ILE A 438 12.68 -7.38 -13.29
C ILE A 438 13.16 -5.94 -13.58
N ILE A 439 12.82 -4.97 -12.73
CA ILE A 439 13.20 -3.56 -12.96
C ILE A 439 14.73 -3.40 -12.91
N ALA A 440 15.40 -3.99 -11.93
CA ALA A 440 16.85 -3.85 -11.82
C ALA A 440 17.58 -4.50 -13.00
N SER A 441 17.05 -5.62 -13.49
CA SER A 441 17.62 -6.35 -14.62
C SER A 441 17.43 -5.59 -15.93
N GLN A 442 16.25 -4.99 -16.16
CA GLN A 442 16.02 -4.10 -17.30
C GLN A 442 16.83 -2.79 -17.21
N MET A 443 17.10 -2.27 -16.02
CA MET A 443 18.03 -1.14 -15.84
C MET A 443 19.47 -1.53 -16.15
N ALA A 444 19.89 -2.75 -15.80
CA ALA A 444 21.26 -3.23 -15.97
C ALA A 444 21.54 -3.90 -17.32
N GLY A 445 20.51 -4.26 -18.09
CA GLY A 445 20.65 -5.04 -19.33
C GLY A 445 21.10 -6.48 -19.13
N ARG A 446 21.00 -7.00 -17.89
CA ARG A 446 21.48 -8.31 -17.46
C ARG A 446 20.69 -8.76 -16.23
N PRO A 447 20.63 -10.06 -15.88
CA PRO A 447 19.94 -10.49 -14.66
C PRO A 447 20.59 -9.88 -13.42
N VAL A 448 19.77 -9.31 -12.53
CA VAL A 448 20.18 -8.75 -11.24
C VAL A 448 19.38 -9.42 -10.13
N VAL A 449 20.03 -10.32 -9.39
CA VAL A 449 19.48 -10.92 -8.17
C VAL A 449 19.85 -10.05 -6.98
N LYS A 450 18.91 -9.84 -6.07
CA LYS A 450 19.12 -9.07 -4.84
C LYS A 450 19.09 -10.01 -3.65
N GLU A 451 19.86 -9.67 -2.62
CA GLU A 451 19.74 -10.33 -1.33
C GLU A 451 18.33 -10.12 -0.75
N ALA A 452 17.80 -11.14 -0.09
CA ALA A 452 16.46 -11.16 0.48
C ALA A 452 16.53 -11.20 2.02
N GLU A 453 17.12 -10.17 2.62
CA GLU A 453 17.29 -10.07 4.06
C GLU A 453 16.34 -9.05 4.67
N LEU A 454 15.25 -9.49 5.27
CA LEU A 454 14.31 -8.60 5.95
C LEU A 454 14.92 -8.09 7.26
N THR A 455 15.26 -6.80 7.34
CA THR A 455 15.87 -6.18 8.53
C THR A 455 14.96 -5.16 9.21
N CYS A 456 13.89 -4.73 8.55
CA CYS A 456 12.97 -3.76 9.14
C CYS A 456 11.54 -3.90 8.62
N LEU A 457 10.60 -3.61 9.52
CA LEU A 457 9.19 -3.47 9.22
C LEU A 457 8.72 -2.06 9.54
N THR A 458 7.93 -1.47 8.66
CA THR A 458 7.24 -0.20 8.90
C THR A 458 5.74 -0.33 8.70
N THR A 459 4.95 0.57 9.28
CA THR A 459 3.50 0.59 9.07
C THR A 459 2.93 1.98 9.30
N SER A 460 1.73 2.21 8.79
CA SER A 460 0.95 3.42 9.01
C SER A 460 -0.36 3.09 9.72
N SER A 461 -0.74 3.85 10.74
CA SER A 461 -1.99 3.65 11.45
C SER A 461 -3.20 3.98 10.56
N LEU A 462 -4.31 3.25 10.72
CA LEU A 462 -5.52 3.51 9.94
C LEU A 462 -6.26 4.77 10.39
N TYR A 463 -6.39 4.99 11.70
CA TYR A 463 -7.21 6.06 12.28
C TYR A 463 -6.43 7.31 12.70
N GLY A 464 -5.18 7.44 12.26
CA GLY A 464 -4.42 8.68 12.40
C GLY A 464 -4.40 9.29 13.80
N ASN A 465 -4.97 10.50 13.92
CA ASN A 465 -5.02 11.28 15.16
C ASN A 465 -5.83 10.63 16.29
N ALA A 466 -6.71 9.67 16.00
CA ALA A 466 -7.39 8.88 17.04
C ALA A 466 -6.47 7.82 17.69
N GLY A 467 -5.22 7.71 17.25
CA GLY A 467 -4.21 6.79 17.78
C GLY A 467 -4.24 5.39 17.15
N SER A 468 -3.29 4.54 17.58
CA SER A 468 -3.24 3.11 17.26
C SER A 468 -3.05 2.31 18.53
N SER A 469 -4.07 1.61 19.02
CA SER A 469 -3.94 0.74 20.20
C SER A 469 -3.02 -0.47 19.94
N GLN A 470 -2.91 -0.90 18.68
CA GLN A 470 -2.15 -2.06 18.26
C GLN A 470 -0.64 -1.83 18.32
N TYR A 471 -0.16 -0.72 17.76
CA TYR A 471 1.28 -0.42 17.70
C TYR A 471 1.79 0.38 18.91
N ASN A 472 0.88 0.88 19.76
CA ASN A 472 1.27 1.65 20.94
C ASN A 472 1.80 0.77 22.07
N ARG A 473 2.91 1.21 22.66
CA ARG A 473 3.65 0.53 23.76
C ARG A 473 3.98 -0.93 23.43
N LEU A 474 4.21 -1.25 22.15
CA LEU A 474 4.48 -2.61 21.69
C LEU A 474 5.99 -2.90 21.77
N ARG A 475 6.47 -3.17 22.99
CA ARG A 475 7.90 -3.37 23.32
C ARG A 475 8.18 -4.57 24.24
N LEU A 476 8.80 -5.63 23.78
CA LEU A 476 9.23 -6.74 24.65
C LEU A 476 10.74 -6.64 24.86
N SER A 477 11.18 -6.55 26.12
CA SER A 477 12.60 -6.57 26.50
C SER A 477 13.05 -8.00 26.75
N GLY A 478 14.26 -8.37 26.36
CA GLY A 478 14.87 -9.64 26.75
C GLY A 478 15.07 -9.78 28.26
N GLU A 479 15.23 -8.65 28.98
CA GLU A 479 15.39 -8.63 30.44
C GLU A 479 14.12 -9.10 31.17
N ASP A 480 12.95 -8.67 30.71
CA ASP A 480 11.64 -9.04 31.28
C ASP A 480 11.12 -10.40 30.75
N HIS A 481 11.73 -10.89 29.67
CA HIS A 481 11.25 -12.02 28.89
C HIS A 481 12.42 -12.96 28.55
N PRO A 482 12.81 -13.86 29.46
CA PRO A 482 13.99 -14.74 29.29
C PRO A 482 13.89 -15.67 28.08
N GLU A 483 12.68 -15.93 27.57
CA GLU A 483 12.49 -16.68 26.33
C GLU A 483 12.93 -15.94 25.06
N LEU A 484 13.17 -14.62 25.10
CA LEU A 484 13.60 -13.82 23.96
C LEU A 484 15.13 -13.71 23.90
N SER A 485 15.69 -13.89 22.71
CA SER A 485 17.12 -13.67 22.44
C SER A 485 17.49 -12.20 22.27
N ASN A 486 16.50 -11.35 21.95
CA ASN A 486 16.68 -9.93 21.71
C ASN A 486 15.37 -9.17 21.89
N ASP A 487 15.48 -7.87 22.12
CA ASP A 487 14.34 -6.97 22.25
C ASP A 487 13.52 -6.90 20.95
N ILE A 488 12.22 -6.70 21.12
CA ILE A 488 11.29 -6.35 20.04
C ILE A 488 10.67 -5.01 20.38
N SER A 489 10.90 -3.99 19.56
CA SER A 489 10.42 -2.63 19.85
C SER A 489 9.80 -1.99 18.61
N TRP A 490 8.48 -1.80 18.65
CA TRP A 490 7.78 -0.94 17.69
C TRP A 490 7.75 0.48 18.23
N GLN A 491 8.29 1.39 17.44
CA GLN A 491 8.46 2.79 17.81
C GLN A 491 7.63 3.68 16.91
N ARG A 492 7.05 4.76 17.46
CA ARG A 492 6.44 5.81 16.66
C ARG A 492 7.55 6.63 16.02
N ILE A 493 7.62 6.63 14.70
CA ILE A 493 8.69 7.28 13.92
C ILE A 493 8.24 8.59 13.25
N GLY A 494 6.94 8.88 13.23
CA GLY A 494 6.45 10.15 12.71
C GLY A 494 4.96 10.16 12.37
N LYS A 495 4.55 11.10 11.53
CA LYS A 495 3.19 11.20 10.95
C LYS A 495 3.28 11.52 9.47
N THR A 496 2.36 10.96 8.67
CA THR A 496 2.19 11.35 7.26
C THR A 496 1.46 12.68 7.14
N ARG A 497 1.54 13.35 5.99
CA ARG A 497 0.73 14.55 5.69
C ARG A 497 -0.75 14.26 5.34
N GLY A 498 -1.14 13.01 5.10
CA GLY A 498 -2.53 12.65 4.77
C GLY A 498 -2.88 12.77 3.28
N PHE A 499 -2.03 12.23 2.40
CA PHE A 499 -2.28 12.18 0.95
C PHE A 499 -2.66 10.77 0.50
N GLY A 500 -3.66 10.66 -0.38
CA GLY A 500 -4.09 9.37 -0.92
C GLY A 500 -5.41 9.44 -1.67
N SER A 501 -5.83 8.31 -2.26
CA SER A 501 -7.04 8.18 -3.08
C SER A 501 -8.09 7.26 -2.48
N VAL A 502 -7.97 6.93 -1.19
CA VAL A 502 -8.89 6.01 -0.50
C VAL A 502 -10.33 6.52 -0.45
N HIS A 503 -10.51 7.84 -0.49
CA HIS A 503 -11.81 8.48 -0.48
C HIS A 503 -12.49 8.56 -1.85
N LEU A 504 -11.76 8.27 -2.94
CA LEU A 504 -12.30 8.32 -4.30
C LEU A 504 -12.74 6.92 -4.76
N SER A 505 -14.00 6.84 -5.19
CA SER A 505 -14.63 5.62 -5.71
C SER A 505 -14.04 5.19 -7.06
N ASN A 506 -14.28 3.93 -7.46
CA ASN A 506 -13.83 3.44 -8.76
C ASN A 506 -14.51 4.19 -9.92
N ALA A 507 -15.81 4.48 -9.79
CA ALA A 507 -16.54 5.29 -10.77
C ALA A 507 -15.90 6.67 -10.97
N THR A 508 -15.52 7.36 -9.89
CA THR A 508 -14.83 8.66 -9.95
C THR A 508 -13.49 8.55 -10.69
N VAL A 509 -12.70 7.51 -10.40
CA VAL A 509 -11.41 7.29 -11.05
C VAL A 509 -11.54 6.93 -12.53
N GLU A 510 -12.60 6.21 -12.90
CA GLU A 510 -12.93 5.96 -14.30
C GLU A 510 -13.32 7.24 -15.04
N CYS A 511 -14.20 8.07 -14.46
CA CYS A 511 -14.55 9.35 -15.08
C CYS A 511 -13.35 10.31 -15.19
N LEU A 512 -12.45 10.32 -14.21
CA LEU A 512 -11.20 11.09 -14.28
C LEU A 512 -10.27 10.57 -15.40
N ARG A 513 -10.26 9.26 -15.64
CA ARG A 513 -9.54 8.67 -16.78
C ARG A 513 -10.11 9.17 -18.10
N ASP A 514 -11.42 9.11 -18.24
CA ASP A 514 -12.10 9.45 -19.48
C ASP A 514 -11.90 10.95 -19.78
N ALA A 515 -11.94 11.79 -18.75
CA ALA A 515 -11.61 13.22 -18.85
C ALA A 515 -10.16 13.47 -19.28
N SER A 516 -9.18 12.72 -18.77
CA SER A 516 -7.78 12.88 -19.19
C SER A 516 -7.53 12.39 -20.62
N VAL A 517 -8.18 11.30 -21.04
CA VAL A 517 -8.14 10.81 -22.42
C VAL A 517 -8.76 11.82 -23.38
N ASP A 518 -9.93 12.37 -23.06
CA ASP A 518 -10.59 13.40 -23.88
C ASP A 518 -9.73 14.69 -23.99
N PHE A 519 -8.88 14.98 -22.98
CA PHE A 519 -7.99 16.15 -22.98
C PHE A 519 -6.68 15.92 -23.74
N HIS A 520 -6.04 14.75 -23.56
CA HIS A 520 -4.74 14.44 -24.16
C HIS A 520 -4.82 13.73 -25.51
N GLY A 521 -6.00 13.28 -25.94
CA GLY A 521 -6.20 12.56 -27.19
C GLY A 521 -5.72 11.10 -27.19
N ALA A 522 -5.09 10.63 -26.11
CA ALA A 522 -4.67 9.25 -25.94
C ALA A 522 -4.52 8.90 -24.45
N ARG A 523 -4.48 7.60 -24.15
CA ARG A 523 -4.19 7.11 -22.79
C ARG A 523 -2.68 7.15 -22.52
N ARG A 524 -2.24 8.10 -21.70
CA ARG A 524 -0.82 8.27 -21.34
C ARG A 524 -0.35 7.37 -20.20
N ILE A 525 -1.22 7.11 -19.23
CA ILE A 525 -0.92 6.25 -18.08
C ILE A 525 -1.39 4.83 -18.35
N ASN A 526 -0.41 3.97 -18.57
CA ASN A 526 -0.62 2.54 -18.67
C ASN A 526 -0.22 1.92 -17.32
N SER A 527 -0.96 0.90 -16.88
CA SER A 527 -0.61 0.15 -15.65
C SER A 527 0.63 -0.75 -15.86
N ARG A 528 1.54 -0.32 -16.76
CA ARG A 528 2.75 -1.04 -17.14
C ARG A 528 3.73 -1.07 -15.98
N PHE A 529 4.31 -2.23 -15.76
CA PHE A 529 5.27 -2.42 -14.68
C PHE A 529 6.49 -1.52 -14.85
N GLY A 530 6.88 -0.86 -13.76
CA GLY A 530 8.02 0.06 -13.73
C GLY A 530 7.71 1.53 -14.10
N GLU A 531 6.55 1.89 -14.63
CA GLU A 531 6.29 3.26 -15.12
C GLU A 531 6.22 4.34 -14.01
N GLY A 532 6.13 3.93 -12.75
CA GLY A 532 6.14 4.82 -11.60
C GLY A 532 5.36 4.26 -10.42
N THR A 533 5.39 4.98 -9.31
CA THR A 533 4.67 4.58 -8.09
C THR A 533 3.17 4.84 -8.23
N ASN A 534 2.35 3.82 -7.95
CA ASN A 534 0.88 3.88 -7.86
C ASN A 534 0.18 4.47 -9.11
N PRO A 535 -0.10 3.65 -10.15
CA PRO A 535 -0.78 4.07 -11.38
C PRO A 535 -2.10 4.80 -11.15
N ARG A 536 -2.89 4.37 -10.15
CA ARG A 536 -4.17 5.00 -9.80
C ARG A 536 -3.99 6.46 -9.39
N MET A 537 -3.01 6.76 -8.54
CA MET A 537 -2.72 8.13 -8.11
C MET A 537 -2.28 9.01 -9.28
N ARG A 538 -1.44 8.48 -10.18
CA ARG A 538 -1.02 9.20 -11.39
C ARG A 538 -2.24 9.54 -12.26
N GLN A 539 -3.11 8.55 -12.48
CA GLN A 539 -4.34 8.71 -13.29
C GLN A 539 -5.29 9.74 -12.68
N ILE A 540 -5.43 9.75 -11.36
CA ILE A 540 -6.24 10.76 -10.65
C ILE A 540 -5.63 12.15 -10.83
N ARG A 541 -4.31 12.30 -10.66
CA ARG A 541 -3.64 13.61 -10.83
C ARG A 541 -3.83 14.14 -12.26
N GLU A 542 -3.58 13.31 -13.26
CA GLU A 542 -3.77 13.67 -14.67
C GLU A 542 -5.23 14.05 -14.98
N GLY A 543 -6.20 13.27 -14.48
CA GLY A 543 -7.62 13.59 -14.65
C GLY A 543 -8.05 14.88 -13.95
N LEU A 544 -7.53 15.16 -12.75
CA LEU A 544 -7.80 16.41 -12.04
C LEU A 544 -7.17 17.62 -12.76
N GLU A 545 -5.95 17.47 -13.27
CA GLU A 545 -5.25 18.48 -14.06
C GLU A 545 -6.01 18.78 -15.37
N ALA A 546 -6.50 17.76 -16.07
CA ALA A 546 -7.35 17.91 -17.25
C ALA A 546 -8.67 18.67 -16.97
N LEU A 547 -9.19 18.56 -15.73
CA LEU A 547 -10.34 19.33 -15.25
C LEU A 547 -9.95 20.71 -14.70
N GLY A 548 -8.68 21.10 -14.74
CA GLY A 548 -8.18 22.34 -14.16
C GLY A 548 -8.42 22.44 -12.64
N ILE A 549 -8.31 21.31 -11.94
CA ILE A 549 -8.39 21.19 -10.48
C ILE A 549 -6.98 20.89 -9.95
N GLU A 550 -6.53 21.68 -8.96
CA GLU A 550 -5.26 21.43 -8.29
C GLU A 550 -5.33 20.08 -7.55
N SER A 551 -4.54 19.10 -8.02
CA SER A 551 -4.68 17.71 -7.58
C SER A 551 -4.45 17.51 -6.08
N ASP A 552 -3.55 18.29 -5.48
CA ASP A 552 -3.26 18.23 -4.05
C ASP A 552 -4.43 18.69 -3.17
N ARG A 553 -5.32 19.58 -3.65
CA ARG A 553 -6.52 20.00 -2.90
C ARG A 553 -7.55 18.90 -2.73
N VAL A 554 -7.55 17.90 -3.61
CA VAL A 554 -8.44 16.74 -3.53
C VAL A 554 -7.72 15.57 -2.85
N LEU A 555 -6.46 15.32 -3.21
CA LEU A 555 -5.70 14.19 -2.71
C LEU A 555 -5.25 14.34 -1.25
N ALA A 556 -5.12 15.56 -0.76
CA ALA A 556 -4.89 15.85 0.67
C ALA A 556 -6.20 15.61 1.45
N HIS A 557 -6.50 14.35 1.73
CA HIS A 557 -7.67 13.96 2.51
C HIS A 557 -7.55 14.31 4.00
N SER A 558 -6.48 15.01 4.40
CA SER A 558 -6.25 15.59 5.74
C SER A 558 -6.34 14.61 6.92
N THR A 559 -6.26 13.30 6.64
CA THR A 559 -6.22 12.23 7.65
C THR A 559 -4.77 11.74 7.84
N PRO A 560 -3.93 12.43 8.64
CA PRO A 560 -2.54 12.03 8.84
C PRO A 560 -2.46 10.70 9.59
N ARG A 561 -1.74 9.74 9.03
CA ARG A 561 -1.46 8.44 9.67
C ARG A 561 -0.22 8.53 10.55
N ILE A 562 -0.25 7.85 11.70
CA ILE A 562 0.94 7.71 12.56
C ILE A 562 1.81 6.62 11.95
N LEU A 563 3.10 6.91 11.81
CA LEU A 563 4.07 5.94 11.31
C LEU A 563 4.73 5.22 12.47
N TYR A 564 4.87 3.90 12.32
CA TYR A 564 5.61 3.04 13.24
C TYR A 564 6.68 2.26 12.49
N GLY A 565 7.79 1.98 13.17
CA GLY A 565 8.90 1.18 12.66
C GLY A 565 9.41 0.19 13.71
N CYS A 566 9.89 -0.95 13.25
CA CYS A 566 10.52 -1.98 14.06
C CYS A 566 11.76 -2.52 13.34
N LYS A 567 12.94 -2.35 13.95
CA LYS A 567 14.19 -2.94 13.47
C LYS A 567 14.26 -4.39 13.95
N LEU A 568 14.65 -5.29 13.06
CA LEU A 568 14.82 -6.72 13.34
C LEU A 568 16.30 -6.96 13.68
N THR A 569 16.64 -6.87 14.97
CA THR A 569 18.02 -6.98 15.48
C THR A 569 18.44 -8.41 15.84
N GLY A 570 17.57 -9.39 15.63
CA GLY A 570 17.82 -10.81 15.92
C GLY A 570 16.66 -11.70 15.49
N THR A 571 16.68 -12.97 15.91
CA THR A 571 15.74 -14.00 15.44
C THR A 571 15.02 -14.70 16.59
N ASN A 572 14.03 -14.01 17.18
CA ASN A 572 13.10 -14.64 18.12
C ASN A 572 12.15 -15.61 17.38
N SER A 573 11.89 -16.78 17.94
CA SER A 573 10.88 -17.71 17.38
C SER A 573 9.46 -17.23 17.65
N ALA A 574 8.50 -17.64 16.81
CA ALA A 574 7.07 -17.38 17.04
C ALA A 574 6.62 -17.87 18.42
N LYS A 575 7.13 -19.03 18.88
CA LYS A 575 6.84 -19.59 20.19
C LYS A 575 7.32 -18.71 21.35
N ALA A 576 8.57 -18.23 21.28
CA ALA A 576 9.13 -17.33 22.29
C ALA A 576 8.35 -16.00 22.35
N ILE A 577 8.06 -15.41 21.19
CA ILE A 577 7.26 -14.18 21.09
C ILE A 577 5.88 -14.37 21.70
N SER A 578 5.25 -15.53 21.46
CA SER A 578 3.91 -15.84 21.97
C SER A 578 3.92 -15.93 23.50
N LYS A 579 4.88 -16.63 24.11
CA LYS A 579 5.04 -16.68 25.57
C LYS A 579 5.24 -15.31 26.19
N ALA A 580 6.10 -14.48 25.60
CA ALA A 580 6.34 -13.12 26.06
C ALA A 580 5.07 -12.25 25.96
N TRP A 581 4.30 -12.42 24.88
CA TRP A 581 3.00 -11.75 24.72
C TRP A 581 1.96 -12.22 25.74
N ILE A 582 1.90 -13.53 26.02
CA ILE A 582 1.00 -14.11 27.03
C ILE A 582 1.29 -13.47 28.39
N ARG A 583 2.56 -13.50 28.81
CA ARG A 583 3.01 -12.93 30.09
C ARG A 583 2.59 -11.48 30.23
N ARG A 584 2.82 -10.68 29.18
CA ARG A 584 2.64 -9.23 29.25
C ARG A 584 1.20 -8.76 29.10
N TRP A 585 0.41 -9.42 28.25
CA TRP A 585 -0.91 -8.91 27.87
C TRP A 585 -2.05 -9.89 28.13
N LEU A 586 -1.86 -11.18 27.83
CA LEU A 586 -2.98 -12.12 27.90
C LEU A 586 -3.41 -12.39 29.35
N ILE A 587 -2.47 -12.65 30.26
CA ILE A 587 -2.77 -12.95 31.68
C ILE A 587 -3.68 -11.87 32.29
N GLY A 588 -3.27 -10.61 32.18
CA GLY A 588 -4.06 -9.47 32.69
C GLY A 588 -5.34 -9.18 31.89
N ARG A 589 -5.46 -9.70 30.66
CA ARG A 589 -6.68 -9.56 29.85
C ARG A 589 -7.73 -10.60 30.20
N VAL A 590 -7.31 -11.83 30.46
CA VAL A 590 -8.19 -12.95 30.85
C VAL A 590 -8.83 -12.70 32.21
N GLY A 591 -8.09 -12.09 33.14
CA GLY A 591 -8.62 -11.72 34.46
C GLY A 591 -9.58 -10.52 34.51
N ARG A 592 -10.13 -10.05 33.38
CA ARG A 592 -11.08 -8.93 33.38
C ARG A 592 -12.53 -9.40 33.37
N ASP A 593 -13.35 -8.80 34.23
CA ASP A 593 -14.77 -9.12 34.36
C ASP A 593 -15.57 -8.89 33.07
N ASP A 594 -15.15 -7.91 32.26
CA ASP A 594 -15.83 -7.55 31.01
C ASP A 594 -15.49 -8.47 29.84
N LEU A 595 -14.58 -9.43 30.00
CA LEU A 595 -14.12 -10.28 28.91
C LEU A 595 -15.22 -11.24 28.42
N ALA A 596 -15.95 -11.85 29.36
CA ALA A 596 -16.99 -12.83 29.02
C ALA A 596 -18.08 -12.21 28.12
N ALA A 597 -18.59 -11.04 28.50
CA ALA A 597 -19.60 -10.30 27.72
C ALA A 597 -19.13 -9.95 26.30
N ARG A 598 -17.82 -9.77 26.09
CA ARG A 598 -17.24 -9.46 24.77
C ARG A 598 -16.97 -10.68 23.91
N LEU A 599 -16.67 -11.84 24.52
CA LEU A 599 -16.33 -13.07 23.81
C LEU A 599 -17.56 -13.88 23.42
N LEU A 600 -18.54 -14.02 24.31
CA LEU A 600 -19.73 -14.84 24.10
C LEU A 600 -20.48 -14.58 22.77
N PRO A 601 -20.67 -13.33 22.28
CA PRO A 601 -21.39 -13.11 21.03
C PRO A 601 -20.56 -13.42 19.77
N LEU A 602 -19.28 -13.76 19.92
CA LEU A 602 -18.35 -13.93 18.81
C LEU A 602 -18.18 -15.40 18.43
N GLY A 603 -18.16 -15.66 17.14
CA GLY A 603 -17.97 -17.00 16.57
C GLY A 603 -18.25 -17.01 15.07
N PRO A 604 -18.34 -18.21 14.46
CA PRO A 604 -18.54 -18.38 13.02
C PRO A 604 -19.74 -17.57 12.48
N LYS A 605 -20.90 -17.67 13.15
CA LYS A 605 -22.12 -16.96 12.76
C LYS A 605 -21.95 -15.44 12.77
N SER A 606 -21.37 -14.87 13.83
CA SER A 606 -21.17 -13.43 13.94
C SER A 606 -20.29 -12.85 12.83
N VAL A 607 -19.32 -13.63 12.32
CA VAL A 607 -18.43 -13.20 11.23
C VAL A 607 -19.15 -13.29 9.88
N SER A 608 -19.89 -14.37 9.65
CA SER A 608 -20.73 -14.51 8.45
C SER A 608 -21.78 -13.40 8.38
N ASP A 609 -22.46 -13.11 9.49
CA ASP A 609 -23.47 -12.05 9.57
C ASP A 609 -22.88 -10.66 9.24
N GLU A 610 -21.66 -10.33 9.70
CA GLU A 610 -20.97 -9.06 9.36
C GLU A 610 -20.63 -8.93 7.86
N LEU A 611 -20.51 -10.05 7.15
CA LEU A 611 -20.27 -10.10 5.71
C LEU A 611 -21.57 -10.17 4.90
N ALA A 612 -22.66 -10.65 5.50
CA ALA A 612 -23.97 -10.75 4.84
C ALA A 612 -24.77 -9.44 4.91
N SER A 613 -24.59 -8.66 5.97
CA SER A 613 -25.30 -7.39 6.21
C SER A 613 -24.89 -6.29 5.23
N ASP A 614 -25.84 -5.47 4.80
CA ASP A 614 -25.53 -4.21 4.12
C ASP A 614 -25.03 -3.13 5.10
N GLY A 615 -24.73 -1.93 4.59
CA GLY A 615 -24.21 -0.81 5.39
C GLY A 615 -25.16 -0.30 6.48
N GLU A 616 -26.43 -0.70 6.45
CA GLU A 616 -27.46 -0.37 7.46
C GLU A 616 -27.77 -1.55 8.40
N GLY A 617 -27.09 -2.70 8.24
CA GLY A 617 -27.34 -3.88 9.04
C GLY A 617 -28.53 -4.71 8.55
N GLN A 618 -29.06 -4.44 7.34
CA GLN A 618 -30.14 -5.23 6.75
C GLN A 618 -29.57 -6.49 6.11
N PHE A 619 -30.30 -7.59 6.25
CA PHE A 619 -29.97 -8.86 5.61
C PHE A 619 -30.66 -8.93 4.24
N VAL A 620 -29.90 -9.30 3.21
CA VAL A 620 -30.50 -9.76 1.96
C VAL A 620 -30.91 -11.21 2.20
N LEU A 621 -32.20 -11.46 2.44
CA LEU A 621 -32.76 -12.81 2.37
C LEU A 621 -32.80 -13.21 0.89
N PRO A 622 -32.02 -14.21 0.45
CA PRO A 622 -32.23 -14.76 -0.88
C PRO A 622 -33.59 -15.45 -0.88
N LEU A 623 -34.55 -14.87 -1.59
CA LEU A 623 -35.70 -15.65 -2.04
C LEU A 623 -35.16 -16.55 -3.14
N GLU A 624 -35.12 -17.86 -2.91
CA GLU A 624 -34.89 -18.81 -3.98
C GLU A 624 -36.00 -18.62 -5.00
N ASP A 625 -35.67 -18.06 -6.18
CA ASP A 625 -36.56 -18.14 -7.33
C ASP A 625 -36.69 -19.62 -7.68
N GLY A 626 -37.79 -20.22 -7.22
CA GLY A 626 -38.22 -21.57 -7.56
C GLY A 626 -38.44 -21.69 -9.06
N THR A 627 -37.36 -21.91 -9.80
CA THR A 627 -37.38 -22.40 -11.17
C THR A 627 -36.60 -23.70 -11.21
N VAL A 628 -37.29 -24.77 -10.80
CA VAL A 628 -36.98 -26.13 -11.20
C VAL A 628 -37.15 -26.18 -12.72
N HIS A 629 -36.10 -25.87 -13.47
CA HIS A 629 -36.01 -26.32 -14.85
C HIS A 629 -35.66 -27.80 -14.83
N SER A 630 -36.70 -28.63 -14.82
CA SER A 630 -36.62 -30.02 -15.22
C SER A 630 -36.06 -30.08 -16.64
N ARG A 631 -34.81 -30.49 -16.78
CA ARG A 631 -34.27 -30.97 -18.06
C ARG A 631 -34.91 -32.32 -18.34
N SER A 632 -36.02 -32.34 -19.09
CA SER A 632 -36.43 -33.54 -19.80
C SER A 632 -35.46 -33.77 -20.96
N SER A 633 -34.76 -34.89 -20.89
CA SER A 633 -33.98 -35.45 -21.99
C SER A 633 -34.92 -36.00 -23.05
N SER A 634 -35.10 -35.30 -24.18
CA SER A 634 -35.61 -35.90 -25.41
C SER A 634 -34.43 -36.33 -26.28
N ALA A 635 -34.17 -37.63 -26.28
CA ALA A 635 -33.36 -38.28 -27.29
C ALA A 635 -34.18 -38.37 -28.59
N SER A 636 -33.75 -37.66 -29.63
CA SER A 636 -34.19 -37.90 -31.01
C SER A 636 -33.19 -38.84 -31.67
N ALA A 637 -33.60 -40.10 -31.84
CA ALA A 637 -33.00 -41.02 -32.80
C ALA A 637 -33.28 -40.50 -34.22
N GLY A 638 -32.23 -40.37 -35.03
CA GLY A 638 -32.32 -40.15 -36.46
C GLY A 638 -31.67 -41.32 -37.20
N THR A 639 -32.49 -42.27 -37.62
CA THR A 639 -32.22 -43.20 -38.72
C THR A 639 -32.68 -42.55 -40.02
N HIS A 640 -31.72 -42.16 -40.87
CA HIS A 640 -31.60 -42.54 -42.29
C HIS A 640 -30.47 -41.77 -42.95
#